data_AF-A0A848HCK5-F1
#
_entry.id   AF-A0A848HCK5-F1
#
_cell.length_a   1.000
_cell.length_b   1.000
_cell.length_c   1.000
_cell.angle_alpha   90.00
_cell.angle_beta   90.00
_cell.angle_gamma   90.00
#
_symmetry.space_group_name_H-M   'P 1'
#
loop_
_entity.id
_entity.type
_entity.pdbx_description
1 polymer ?
#
loop_
_entity_poly.entity_id
_entity_poly.type
_entity_poly.pdbx_seq_one_letter_code
_entity_poly.pdbx_strand_id
1 'polypeptide(L)'
;MTARSARLQALRSAVLPILLYGTSSYAFLYWARAGLHPLHVKVLLAFGVLAFWRYGWQVVHYLRAAWYALIHYPRLRAAAERVADSGRTSERIFIVVPSYLEEAWVSTEATQALMANIAALPCKATIVAAVGSDEDEAVIAAAVNAHPARDKVELVFQRQSQGKRIAMGHALRAVARRHDDEPDSVTILMDGDTWLAPDTLARVLPFFAAFRDLGALTTDETAFIPGRDAWYRDWFALKFGQRHVLFQSHSLSHKVLTLTGRFSAFRTGIVVQEDFLQRIEHDTIDHWLHGRFRFLMGDDKSSWFHVLQSGWKMLYLPDVRVVSLESRETSFLRASVELPYRWFGNTMRNNPRALALGPWRTGWFIWLVLLDQRISMWTSLVGITGATVMALTKSPIFLPLYIAWAALVRTVQVAVIAANGHGVTWRTIPLMLYTHWIGAIVKIRAWHHLSDQSWSKGRGRQAVAAKGGLLRRLAPTATMLTAYVAFGLVILLTHSALRLPAAGWLAPSSTAWLVTPANAATAPQPAGTVPPGVRADDGQDDAAPLQAWLDRQPPGPVAIRLPAGVLDFKQPLVIRRDGVSIVGAGRERTRIVSHLQAPAPAVIQVLGEEGKRTARLAQALGPDEKLVRVTGRLQVQPGDLLWLREPNDDAFLHSIGSQRWNRKYPYLRQALLRVESVDAAGVHLSEPSGVSFDASTTEVARALPVRGVQLADFSIQQLADGRAIASVSHVYENVLPDFAVDAISLLWTQDADIERVGVIDAGRHPLLIEQSYGFRVRDILLDGAWNKGDQGSGYLRIARSYRGLVEGGTVRNIRHIALQWSSAFNRIRNVSSNVDVNFHGGYAHHNEVEGMRFSIPPEHHWGPVYLTPPDAHWAPPDGPGNTVDGQPAGHAPS
;
A
#
# COMPACT_ATOMS: atom_id res chain seq x y z
N MET A 1 0.29 43.12 16.41
CA MET A 1 -0.87 42.30 15.98
C MET A 1 -1.07 41.18 16.99
N THR A 2 -2.30 40.93 17.44
CA THR A 2 -2.56 39.77 18.32
C THR A 2 -2.51 38.47 17.50
N ALA A 3 -2.14 37.34 18.11
CA ALA A 3 -2.11 36.04 17.41
C ALA A 3 -3.46 35.70 16.75
N ARG A 4 -4.57 36.12 17.36
CA ARG A 4 -5.94 35.97 16.83
C ARG A 4 -6.17 36.79 15.56
N SER A 5 -5.64 38.02 15.47
CA SER A 5 -5.77 38.85 14.26
C SER A 5 -4.97 38.27 13.09
N ALA A 6 -3.77 37.74 13.35
CA ALA A 6 -2.95 37.08 12.32
C ALA A 6 -3.61 35.82 11.75
N ARG A 7 -4.22 35.00 12.62
CA ARG A 7 -4.96 33.79 12.20
C ARG A 7 -6.19 34.12 11.34
N LEU A 8 -6.95 35.16 11.71
CA LEU A 8 -8.07 35.65 10.91
C LEU A 8 -7.63 36.13 9.52
N GLN A 9 -6.50 36.83 9.43
CA GLN A 9 -5.95 37.26 8.14
C GLN A 9 -5.49 36.08 7.28
N ALA A 10 -4.83 35.08 7.88
CA ALA A 10 -4.45 33.87 7.18
C ALA A 10 -5.69 33.14 6.62
N LEU A 11 -6.74 32.97 7.41
CA LEU A 11 -8.01 32.37 6.95
C LEU A 11 -8.66 33.15 5.81
N ARG A 12 -8.70 34.49 5.89
CA ARG A 12 -9.23 35.35 4.81
C ARG A 12 -8.42 35.18 3.52
N SER A 13 -7.10 35.05 3.62
CA SER A 13 -6.22 34.86 2.45
C SER A 13 -6.48 33.54 1.71
N ALA A 14 -7.09 32.54 2.37
CA ALA A 14 -7.42 31.25 1.76
C ALA A 14 -8.68 31.26 0.89
N VAL A 15 -9.56 32.26 1.05
CA VAL A 15 -10.85 32.32 0.32
C VAL A 15 -10.63 32.34 -1.18
N LEU A 16 -9.78 33.24 -1.68
CA LEU A 16 -9.51 33.37 -3.11
C LEU A 16 -8.96 32.08 -3.75
N PRO A 17 -7.86 31.46 -3.26
CA PRO A 17 -7.36 30.21 -3.85
C PRO A 17 -8.38 29.06 -3.74
N ILE A 18 -9.12 28.95 -2.64
CA ILE A 18 -10.12 27.88 -2.48
C ILE A 18 -11.27 28.07 -3.47
N LEU A 19 -11.79 29.29 -3.62
CA LEU A 19 -12.82 29.56 -4.62
C LEU A 19 -12.29 29.31 -6.02
N LEU A 20 -11.16 29.90 -6.39
CA LEU A 20 -10.61 29.82 -7.74
C LEU A 20 -10.34 28.37 -8.16
N TYR A 21 -9.57 27.62 -7.36
CA TYR A 21 -9.16 26.25 -7.73
C TYR A 21 -10.18 25.20 -7.32
N GLY A 22 -10.84 25.36 -6.17
CA GLY A 22 -11.80 24.39 -5.65
C GLY A 22 -13.06 24.34 -6.50
N THR A 23 -13.66 25.49 -6.80
CA THR A 23 -14.88 25.52 -7.63
C THR A 23 -14.61 25.10 -9.06
N SER A 24 -13.53 25.59 -9.69
CA SER A 24 -13.17 25.20 -11.06
C SER A 24 -12.83 23.72 -11.17
N SER A 25 -12.05 23.16 -10.24
CA SER A 25 -11.71 21.73 -10.24
C SER A 25 -12.92 20.86 -9.98
N TYR A 26 -13.78 21.24 -9.02
CA TYR A 26 -15.02 20.52 -8.74
C TYR A 26 -15.97 20.57 -9.93
N ALA A 27 -16.18 21.74 -10.53
CA ALA A 27 -17.03 21.89 -11.72
C ALA A 27 -16.51 21.06 -12.90
N PHE A 28 -15.20 21.06 -13.12
CA PHE A 28 -14.58 20.23 -14.17
C PHE A 28 -14.75 18.73 -13.91
N LEU A 29 -14.46 18.25 -12.69
CA LEU A 29 -14.64 16.84 -12.32
C LEU A 29 -16.12 16.42 -12.40
N TYR A 30 -17.02 17.29 -11.98
CA TYR A 30 -18.47 17.07 -12.07
C TYR A 30 -18.91 16.98 -13.53
N TRP A 31 -18.45 17.90 -14.40
CA TRP A 31 -18.72 17.85 -15.83
C TRP A 31 -18.17 16.56 -16.47
N ALA A 32 -16.94 16.18 -16.13
CA ALA A 32 -16.27 15.01 -16.69
C ALA A 32 -16.75 13.65 -16.12
N ARG A 33 -17.68 13.65 -15.14
CA ARG A 33 -18.12 12.43 -14.43
C ARG A 33 -18.68 11.35 -15.34
N ALA A 34 -19.38 11.73 -16.40
CA ALA A 34 -19.99 10.78 -17.35
C ALA A 34 -18.92 10.01 -18.15
N GLY A 35 -17.74 10.62 -18.38
CA GLY A 35 -16.60 9.98 -19.06
C GLY A 35 -15.72 9.12 -18.15
N LEU A 36 -15.94 9.13 -16.83
CA LEU A 36 -15.21 8.32 -15.84
C LEU A 36 -15.84 6.94 -15.60
N HIS A 37 -17.06 6.72 -16.10
CA HIS A 37 -17.81 5.46 -15.95
C HIS A 37 -17.14 4.19 -16.55
N PRO A 38 -16.26 4.27 -17.57
CA PRO A 38 -15.57 3.09 -18.11
C PRO A 38 -14.20 2.79 -17.46
N LEU A 39 -13.84 3.39 -16.31
CA LEU A 39 -12.58 3.08 -15.63
C LEU A 39 -12.59 1.68 -14.98
N HIS A 40 -11.69 0.81 -15.43
CA HIS A 40 -11.54 -0.56 -14.92
C HIS A 40 -11.39 -0.63 -13.39
N VAL A 41 -12.07 -1.61 -12.78
CA VAL A 41 -12.04 -1.91 -11.32
C VAL A 41 -10.61 -2.10 -10.79
N LYS A 42 -9.68 -2.69 -11.57
CA LYS A 42 -8.28 -2.89 -11.16
C LYS A 42 -7.52 -1.56 -10.98
N VAL A 43 -7.79 -0.57 -11.85
CA VAL A 43 -7.23 0.79 -11.74
C VAL A 43 -7.81 1.47 -10.50
N LEU A 44 -9.13 1.38 -10.29
CA LEU A 44 -9.78 1.91 -9.09
C LEU A 44 -9.29 1.28 -7.79
N LEU A 45 -8.98 -0.02 -7.76
CA LEU A 45 -8.46 -0.72 -6.58
C LEU A 45 -6.99 -0.39 -6.28
N ALA A 46 -6.10 -0.40 -7.28
CA ALA A 46 -4.68 -0.08 -7.08
C ALA A 46 -4.47 1.38 -6.67
N PHE A 47 -5.16 2.32 -7.34
CA PHE A 47 -5.18 3.72 -6.93
C PHE A 47 -5.95 3.91 -5.62
N GLY A 48 -7.01 3.13 -5.36
CA GLY A 48 -7.77 3.17 -4.12
C GLY A 48 -6.92 2.87 -2.88
N VAL A 49 -6.08 1.82 -2.91
CA VAL A 49 -5.20 1.47 -1.79
C VAL A 49 -4.12 2.54 -1.57
N LEU A 50 -3.44 2.98 -2.63
CA LEU A 50 -2.39 4.01 -2.51
C LEU A 50 -2.98 5.37 -2.09
N ALA A 51 -4.12 5.76 -2.66
CA ALA A 51 -4.85 6.96 -2.29
C ALA A 51 -5.32 6.88 -0.83
N PHE A 52 -5.89 5.76 -0.41
CA PHE A 52 -6.32 5.53 0.96
C PHE A 52 -5.14 5.69 1.94
N TRP A 53 -3.98 5.09 1.64
CA TRP A 53 -2.79 5.30 2.45
C TRP A 53 -2.34 6.76 2.45
N ARG A 54 -2.16 7.40 1.28
CA ARG A 54 -1.62 8.78 1.21
C ARG A 54 -2.54 9.80 1.85
N TYR A 55 -3.85 9.71 1.59
CA TYR A 55 -4.84 10.62 2.19
C TYR A 55 -5.09 10.28 3.66
N GLY A 56 -5.14 9.00 4.03
CA GLY A 56 -5.23 8.58 5.42
C GLY A 56 -4.04 9.09 6.25
N TRP A 57 -2.82 8.96 5.72
CA TRP A 57 -1.61 9.48 6.36
C TRP A 57 -1.63 11.00 6.51
N GLN A 58 -2.12 11.71 5.49
CA GLN A 58 -2.31 13.15 5.54
C GLN A 58 -3.32 13.58 6.63
N VAL A 59 -4.46 12.88 6.71
CA VAL A 59 -5.49 13.10 7.74
C VAL A 59 -4.94 12.84 9.13
N VAL A 60 -4.18 11.76 9.34
CA VAL A 60 -3.52 11.46 10.62
C VAL A 60 -2.62 12.63 11.05
N HIS A 61 -1.81 13.17 10.15
CA HIS A 61 -0.99 14.35 10.45
C HIS A 61 -1.83 15.58 10.82
N TYR A 62 -2.93 15.85 10.11
CA TYR A 62 -3.80 16.99 10.40
C TYR A 62 -4.50 16.87 11.76
N LEU A 63 -5.05 15.69 12.07
CA LEU A 63 -5.69 15.43 13.36
C LEU A 63 -4.68 15.57 14.51
N ARG A 64 -3.47 15.02 14.35
CA ARG A 64 -2.42 15.14 15.37
C ARG A 64 -1.94 16.57 15.53
N ALA A 65 -1.78 17.31 14.44
CA ALA A 65 -1.43 18.74 14.50
C ALA A 65 -2.51 19.56 15.22
N ALA A 66 -3.79 19.31 14.90
CA ALA A 66 -4.92 19.98 15.54
C ALA A 66 -4.99 19.65 17.04
N TRP A 67 -4.85 18.38 17.42
CA TRP A 67 -4.77 17.99 18.83
C TRP A 67 -3.61 18.72 19.53
N TYR A 68 -2.42 18.70 18.93
CA TYR A 68 -1.25 19.35 19.50
C TYR A 68 -1.51 20.84 19.72
N ALA A 69 -1.99 21.54 18.70
CA ALA A 69 -2.26 22.98 18.74
C ALA A 69 -3.32 23.36 19.78
N LEU A 70 -4.42 22.61 19.84
CA LEU A 70 -5.63 23.00 20.57
C LEU A 70 -5.66 22.48 22.01
N ILE A 71 -5.01 21.35 22.29
CA ILE A 71 -5.15 20.63 23.56
C ILE A 71 -3.81 20.39 24.23
N HIS A 72 -2.86 19.76 23.53
CA HIS A 72 -1.63 19.29 24.17
C HIS A 72 -0.66 20.43 24.45
N TYR A 73 -0.40 21.29 23.47
CA TYR A 73 0.53 22.40 23.59
C TYR A 73 0.10 23.45 24.63
N PRO A 74 -1.18 23.89 24.69
CA PRO A 74 -1.61 24.82 25.74
C PRO A 74 -1.34 24.31 27.16
N ARG A 75 -1.46 23.00 27.40
CA ARG A 75 -1.13 22.39 28.70
C ARG A 75 0.37 22.43 29.00
N LEU A 76 1.20 22.12 28.00
CA LEU A 76 2.66 22.22 28.13
C LEU A 76 3.08 23.67 28.39
N ARG A 77 2.47 24.61 27.66
CA ARG A 77 2.73 26.04 27.80
C ARG A 77 2.36 26.57 29.18
N ALA A 78 1.16 26.25 29.68
CA ALA A 78 0.74 26.64 31.03
C ALA A 78 1.61 26.01 32.14
N ALA A 79 2.17 24.83 31.92
CA ALA A 79 3.15 24.24 32.84
C ALA A 79 4.47 25.00 32.84
N ALA A 80 4.98 25.39 31.66
CA ALA A 80 6.18 26.20 31.54
C ALA A 80 5.99 27.61 32.14
N GLU A 81 4.83 28.24 31.92
CA GLU A 81 4.51 29.55 32.49
C GLU A 81 4.46 29.54 34.01
N ARG A 82 3.87 28.51 34.64
CA ARG A 82 3.89 28.36 36.11
C ARG A 82 5.31 28.29 36.69
N VAL A 83 6.25 27.70 35.96
CA VAL A 83 7.66 27.65 36.38
C VAL A 83 8.33 29.02 36.20
N ALA A 84 8.02 29.72 35.11
CA ALA A 84 8.48 31.10 34.93
C ALA A 84 8.00 32.02 36.06
N ASP A 85 6.73 31.91 36.45
CA ASP A 85 6.12 32.70 37.54
C ASP A 85 6.74 32.40 38.91
N SER A 86 7.29 31.19 39.10
CA SER A 86 8.00 30.83 40.34
C SER A 86 9.39 31.47 40.48
N GLY A 87 9.87 32.19 39.45
CA GLY A 87 11.21 32.80 39.42
C GLY A 87 12.35 31.81 39.21
N ARG A 88 12.05 30.53 38.99
CA ARG A 88 13.06 29.50 38.71
C ARG A 88 13.66 29.72 37.32
N THR A 89 14.91 30.14 37.29
CA THR A 89 15.71 30.37 36.07
C THR A 89 17.08 29.74 36.23
N SER A 90 17.76 29.45 35.12
CA SER A 90 19.19 29.18 35.14
C SER A 90 19.98 30.45 35.50
N GLU A 91 21.17 30.30 36.09
CA GLU A 91 22.09 31.40 36.35
C GLU A 91 22.69 31.95 35.04
N ARG A 92 22.99 31.05 34.10
CA ARG A 92 23.57 31.41 32.80
C ARG A 92 23.03 30.57 31.65
N ILE A 93 22.82 31.22 30.51
CA ILE A 93 22.55 30.58 29.23
C ILE A 93 23.71 30.79 28.24
N PHE A 94 23.80 29.89 27.26
CA PHE A 94 24.80 29.98 26.19
C PHE A 94 24.11 30.15 24.84
N ILE A 95 24.64 30.99 23.98
CA ILE A 95 24.13 31.19 22.62
C ILE A 95 25.29 31.02 21.65
N VAL A 96 25.21 30.04 20.76
CA VAL A 96 26.19 29.82 19.70
C VAL A 96 25.65 30.40 18.40
N VAL A 97 26.37 31.37 17.85
CA VAL A 97 25.97 32.13 16.66
C VAL A 97 27.00 31.92 15.55
N PRO A 98 26.84 30.94 14.65
CA PRO A 98 27.63 30.89 13.43
C PRO A 98 27.24 32.05 12.50
N SER A 99 28.23 32.87 12.16
CA SER A 99 28.09 33.97 11.20
C SER A 99 29.22 33.88 10.16
N TYR A 100 28.87 33.91 8.88
CA TYR A 100 29.86 33.83 7.80
C TYR A 100 29.46 34.70 6.63
N LEU A 101 30.19 35.81 6.46
CA LEU A 101 30.01 36.78 5.37
C LEU A 101 28.54 37.20 5.26
N GLU A 102 27.93 37.54 6.39
CA GLU A 102 26.59 38.10 6.43
C GLU A 102 26.65 39.57 6.03
N GLU A 103 25.58 40.09 5.41
CA GLU A 103 25.50 41.52 5.17
C GLU A 103 25.41 42.27 6.50
N ALA A 104 26.10 43.41 6.61
CA ALA A 104 26.23 44.13 7.88
C ALA A 104 24.87 44.46 8.53
N TRP A 105 23.85 44.82 7.71
CA TRP A 105 22.50 45.11 8.22
C TRP A 105 21.83 43.86 8.81
N VAL A 106 22.04 42.67 8.23
CA VAL A 106 21.50 41.40 8.73
C VAL A 106 22.10 41.08 10.09
N SER A 107 23.43 41.10 10.19
CA SER A 107 24.15 40.85 11.44
C SER A 107 23.77 41.85 12.53
N THR A 108 23.60 43.13 12.17
CA THR A 108 23.20 44.18 13.11
C THR A 108 21.80 43.93 13.67
N GLU A 109 20.80 43.72 12.80
CA GLU A 109 19.41 43.50 13.21
C GLU A 109 19.24 42.20 14.03
N ALA A 110 19.88 41.10 13.60
CA ALA A 110 19.82 39.84 14.33
C ALA A 110 20.47 39.96 15.71
N THR A 111 21.62 40.62 15.81
CA THR A 111 22.34 40.83 17.08
C THR A 111 21.56 41.75 18.02
N GLN A 112 21.00 42.85 17.52
CA GLN A 112 20.17 43.75 18.34
C GLN A 112 18.92 43.04 18.87
N ALA A 113 18.25 42.23 18.05
CA ALA A 113 17.09 41.45 18.48
C ALA A 113 17.42 40.39 19.55
N LEU A 114 18.60 39.75 19.42
CA LEU A 114 19.12 38.83 20.43
C LEU A 114 19.43 39.56 21.75
N MET A 115 20.13 40.69 21.69
CA MET A 115 20.45 41.51 22.86
C MET A 115 19.20 42.02 23.57
N ALA A 116 18.17 42.44 22.83
CA ALA A 116 16.89 42.85 23.39
C ALA A 116 16.18 41.71 24.14
N ASN A 117 16.24 40.49 23.60
CA ASN A 117 15.71 39.31 24.29
C ASN A 117 16.50 39.00 25.57
N ILE A 118 17.84 39.08 25.53
CA ILE A 118 18.69 38.84 26.71
C ILE A 118 18.46 39.89 27.79
N ALA A 119 18.27 41.16 27.42
CA ALA A 119 18.04 42.25 28.35
C ALA A 119 16.86 41.99 29.30
N ALA A 120 15.80 41.38 28.76
CA ALA A 120 14.57 41.02 29.49
C ALA A 120 14.71 39.80 30.39
N LEU A 121 15.81 39.04 30.30
CA LEU A 121 16.02 37.85 31.12
C LEU A 121 16.63 38.17 32.48
N PRO A 122 16.30 37.37 33.53
CA PRO A 122 16.92 37.49 34.84
C PRO A 122 18.35 36.91 34.90
N CYS A 123 18.73 36.06 33.93
CA CYS A 123 20.02 35.36 33.90
C CYS A 123 21.09 36.09 33.07
N LYS A 124 22.36 35.73 33.27
CA LYS A 124 23.46 36.16 32.40
C LYS A 124 23.50 35.31 31.11
N ALA A 125 24.17 35.82 30.09
CA ALA A 125 24.35 35.09 28.82
C ALA A 125 25.80 35.12 28.34
N THR A 126 26.25 34.02 27.75
CA THR A 126 27.50 33.98 26.98
C THR A 126 27.16 33.77 25.51
N ILE A 127 27.54 34.72 24.66
CA ILE A 127 27.40 34.61 23.20
C ILE A 127 28.75 34.13 22.65
N VAL A 128 28.75 32.95 22.05
CA VAL A 128 29.90 32.41 21.31
C VAL A 128 29.64 32.62 19.82
N ALA A 129 30.18 33.71 19.27
CA ALA A 129 30.07 34.05 17.86
C ALA A 129 31.16 33.34 17.07
N ALA A 130 30.76 32.37 16.25
CA ALA A 130 31.67 31.62 15.37
C ALA A 130 31.75 32.35 14.02
N VAL A 131 32.77 33.20 13.86
CA VAL A 131 32.91 34.15 12.75
C VAL A 131 33.98 33.71 11.74
N GLY A 132 33.73 34.03 10.46
CA GLY A 132 34.64 33.74 9.35
C GLY A 132 35.51 34.91 8.88
N SER A 133 35.20 36.14 9.29
CA SER A 133 35.89 37.35 8.83
C SER A 133 36.03 38.41 9.94
N ASP A 134 37.00 39.30 9.82
CA ASP A 134 37.16 40.46 10.71
C ASP A 134 35.97 41.43 10.61
N GLU A 135 35.32 41.49 9.45
CA GLU A 135 34.16 42.35 9.21
C GLU A 135 32.94 41.86 10.01
N ASP A 136 32.66 40.55 10.00
CA ASP A 136 31.59 39.96 10.80
C ASP A 136 31.84 40.20 12.31
N GLU A 137 33.09 40.07 12.75
CA GLU A 137 33.50 40.33 14.14
C GLU A 137 33.25 41.79 14.54
N ALA A 138 33.69 42.73 13.70
CA ALA A 138 33.54 44.16 13.95
C ALA A 138 32.05 44.57 14.01
N VAL A 139 31.22 44.06 13.10
CA VAL A 139 29.78 44.38 13.06
C VAL A 139 29.05 43.83 14.29
N ILE A 140 29.31 42.57 14.67
CA ILE A 140 28.68 41.95 15.84
C ILE A 140 29.14 42.66 17.13
N ALA A 141 30.44 42.93 17.27
CA ALA A 141 30.98 43.65 18.43
C ALA A 141 30.37 45.04 18.56
N ALA A 142 30.26 45.79 17.46
CA ALA A 142 29.64 47.12 17.46
C ALA A 142 28.16 47.05 17.88
N ALA A 143 27.40 46.08 17.37
CA ALA A 143 25.99 45.91 17.71
C ALA A 143 25.78 45.54 19.19
N VAL A 144 26.62 44.67 19.76
CA VAL A 144 26.58 44.33 21.20
C VAL A 144 26.97 45.54 22.05
N ASN A 145 28.06 46.22 21.72
CA ASN A 145 28.58 47.35 22.50
C ASN A 145 27.64 48.57 22.52
N ALA A 146 26.83 48.73 21.46
CA ALA A 146 25.82 49.77 21.35
C ALA A 146 24.56 49.48 22.18
N HIS A 147 24.34 48.23 22.60
CA HIS A 147 23.12 47.85 23.31
C HIS A 147 23.24 48.13 24.82
N PRO A 148 22.20 48.70 25.49
CA PRO A 148 22.26 49.02 26.93
C PRO A 148 22.53 47.82 27.86
N ALA A 149 22.17 46.62 27.42
CA ALA A 149 22.34 45.38 28.18
C ALA A 149 23.68 44.66 27.95
N ARG A 150 24.69 45.33 27.38
CA ARG A 150 26.01 44.72 27.07
C ARG A 150 26.68 44.06 28.28
N ASP A 151 26.52 44.63 29.48
CA ASP A 151 27.18 44.13 30.69
C ASP A 151 26.54 42.83 31.22
N LYS A 152 25.37 42.42 30.71
CA LYS A 152 24.77 41.10 30.97
C LYS A 152 25.39 39.97 30.13
N VAL A 153 26.21 40.33 29.15
CA VAL A 153 26.67 39.42 28.09
C VAL A 153 28.18 39.28 28.09
N GLU A 154 28.67 38.04 28.14
CA GLU A 154 30.04 37.72 27.75
C GLU A 154 30.05 37.41 26.24
N LEU A 155 30.72 38.24 25.45
CA LEU A 155 30.90 38.00 24.01
C LEU A 155 32.24 37.30 23.76
N VAL A 156 32.18 36.13 23.14
CA VAL A 156 33.35 35.29 22.81
C VAL A 156 33.39 35.08 21.31
N PHE A 157 34.46 35.54 20.67
CA PHE A 157 34.69 35.25 19.26
C PHE A 157 35.49 33.97 19.09
N GLN A 158 34.96 33.07 18.26
CA GLN A 158 35.62 31.84 17.86
C GLN A 158 35.88 31.89 16.35
N ARG A 159 37.07 32.37 15.96
CA ARG A 159 37.47 32.41 14.55
C ARG A 159 37.74 31.00 14.02
N GLN A 160 37.20 30.71 12.83
CA GLN A 160 37.42 29.45 12.13
C GLN A 160 37.16 29.59 10.61
N SER A 161 38.07 29.05 9.78
CA SER A 161 37.99 28.98 8.32
C SER A 161 37.78 27.58 7.73
N GLN A 162 37.85 26.50 8.52
CA GLN A 162 37.71 25.09 8.09
C GLN A 162 36.25 24.63 7.92
N GLY A 163 35.30 25.56 7.79
CA GLY A 163 33.89 25.29 7.51
C GLY A 163 32.97 25.23 8.74
N LYS A 164 31.66 25.32 8.48
CA LYS A 164 30.60 25.53 9.49
C LYS A 164 30.62 24.51 10.64
N ARG A 165 30.86 23.22 10.36
CA ARG A 165 30.78 22.16 11.38
C ARG A 165 31.89 22.23 12.41
N ILE A 166 33.14 22.46 11.98
CA ILE A 166 34.24 22.64 12.94
C ILE A 166 34.06 23.96 13.68
N ALA A 167 33.59 25.03 13.01
CA ALA A 167 33.30 26.30 13.67
C ALA A 167 32.29 26.12 14.81
N MET A 168 31.21 25.39 14.54
CA MET A 168 30.20 25.02 15.54
C MET A 168 30.77 24.14 16.66
N GLY A 169 31.56 23.12 16.33
CA GLY A 169 32.19 22.23 17.31
C GLY A 169 33.13 22.98 18.26
N HIS A 170 34.00 23.83 17.72
CA HIS A 170 34.90 24.67 18.53
C HIS A 170 34.12 25.66 19.41
N ALA A 171 33.04 26.24 18.89
CA ALA A 171 32.18 27.13 19.66
C ALA A 171 31.50 26.36 20.82
N LEU A 172 31.01 25.14 20.58
CA LEU A 172 30.47 24.28 21.62
C LEU A 172 31.53 23.82 22.63
N ARG A 173 32.79 23.62 22.22
CA ARG A 173 33.91 23.40 23.15
C ARG A 173 34.18 24.63 24.01
N ALA A 174 33.99 25.84 23.49
CA ALA A 174 34.09 27.07 24.27
C ALA A 174 32.95 27.20 25.30
N VAL A 175 31.76 26.70 24.97
CA VAL A 175 30.64 26.52 25.92
C VAL A 175 31.00 25.49 26.98
N ALA A 176 31.52 24.32 26.59
CA ALA A 176 31.89 23.25 27.51
C ALA A 176 32.92 23.71 28.56
N ARG A 177 33.90 24.54 28.17
CA ARG A 177 34.88 25.15 29.09
C ARG A 177 34.30 26.16 30.08
N ARG A 178 33.06 26.61 29.87
CA ARG A 178 32.38 27.65 30.68
C ARG A 178 31.15 27.12 31.40
N HIS A 179 30.81 25.85 31.20
CA HIS A 179 29.64 25.24 31.80
C HIS A 179 30.03 24.63 33.15
N ASP A 180 29.37 25.08 34.21
CA ASP A 180 29.64 24.66 35.59
C ASP A 180 28.63 23.56 36.04
N ASP A 181 28.27 22.64 35.14
CA ASP A 181 27.33 21.52 35.35
C ASP A 181 25.93 21.91 35.89
N GLU A 182 25.51 23.15 35.68
CA GLU A 182 24.19 23.64 36.08
C GLU A 182 23.05 22.89 35.35
N PRO A 183 22.15 22.16 36.06
CA PRO A 183 21.18 21.26 35.43
C PRO A 183 20.17 21.94 34.50
N ASP A 184 19.76 23.17 34.83
CA ASP A 184 18.75 23.94 34.10
C ASP A 184 19.37 24.88 33.05
N SER A 185 20.69 24.85 32.87
CA SER A 185 21.37 25.65 31.85
C SER A 185 20.99 25.20 30.43
N VAL A 186 20.83 26.18 29.54
CA VAL A 186 20.37 25.99 28.16
C VAL A 186 21.38 26.59 27.19
N THR A 187 21.70 25.81 26.15
CA THR A 187 22.49 26.27 25.00
C THR A 187 21.59 26.42 23.80
N ILE A 188 21.56 27.62 23.23
CA ILE A 188 20.80 27.98 22.04
C ILE A 188 21.75 27.96 20.84
N LEU A 189 21.36 27.25 19.79
CA LEU A 189 22.03 27.27 18.49
C LEU A 189 21.14 28.07 17.53
N MET A 190 21.66 29.19 17.03
CA MET A 190 20.94 30.05 16.08
C MET A 190 21.87 30.64 15.02
N ASP A 191 21.47 30.59 13.75
CA ASP A 191 22.24 31.23 12.67
C ASP A 191 22.28 32.76 12.82
N GLY A 192 23.38 33.39 12.42
CA GLY A 192 23.59 34.85 12.51
C GLY A 192 22.62 35.72 11.69
N ASP A 193 21.81 35.12 10.82
CA ASP A 193 20.73 35.77 10.06
C ASP A 193 19.34 35.60 10.71
N THR A 194 19.28 35.16 11.96
CA THR A 194 18.01 34.90 12.66
C THR A 194 17.64 36.07 13.57
N TRP A 195 16.53 36.72 13.24
CA TRP A 195 15.90 37.74 14.08
C TRP A 195 14.91 37.09 15.06
N LEU A 196 15.08 37.37 16.35
CA LEU A 196 14.22 36.86 17.41
C LEU A 196 13.08 37.83 17.69
N ALA A 197 11.84 37.33 17.68
CA ALA A 197 10.70 38.13 18.13
C ALA A 197 10.86 38.49 19.62
N PRO A 198 10.21 39.58 20.09
CA PRO A 198 10.19 39.90 21.51
C PRO A 198 9.73 38.70 22.36
N ASP A 199 10.34 38.57 23.55
CA ASP A 199 10.09 37.51 24.53
C ASP A 199 10.38 36.07 24.06
N THR A 200 11.02 35.87 22.91
CA THR A 200 11.34 34.53 22.39
C THR A 200 12.09 33.69 23.43
N LEU A 201 13.15 34.24 24.03
CA LEU A 201 13.93 33.51 25.04
C LEU A 201 13.14 33.29 26.34
N ALA A 202 12.41 34.31 26.80
CA ALA A 202 11.57 34.24 28.00
C ALA A 202 10.49 33.15 27.89
N ARG A 203 10.00 32.89 26.68
CA ARG A 203 9.02 31.83 26.39
C ARG A 203 9.63 30.44 26.22
N VAL A 204 10.91 30.37 25.87
CA VAL A 204 11.62 29.12 25.57
C VAL A 204 12.23 28.50 26.81
N LEU A 205 12.96 29.28 27.61
CA LEU A 205 13.76 28.77 28.74
C LEU A 205 12.93 28.01 29.80
N PRO A 206 11.72 28.45 30.20
CA PRO A 206 10.96 27.79 31.26
C PRO A 206 10.58 26.34 30.94
N PHE A 207 10.56 25.94 29.66
CA PHE A 207 10.29 24.54 29.28
C PHE A 207 11.35 23.57 29.82
N PHE A 208 12.63 23.97 29.87
CA PHE A 208 13.71 23.08 30.35
C PHE A 208 13.67 22.86 31.86
N ALA A 209 13.21 23.88 32.60
CA ALA A 209 12.97 23.79 34.03
C ALA A 209 11.69 22.99 34.35
N ALA A 210 10.62 23.15 33.55
CA ALA A 210 9.36 22.43 33.71
C ALA A 210 9.45 20.95 33.34
N PHE A 211 10.26 20.59 32.35
CA PHE A 211 10.36 19.23 31.81
C PHE A 211 11.81 18.73 31.89
N ARG A 212 12.14 17.98 32.97
CA ARG A 212 13.49 17.45 33.19
C ARG A 212 13.95 16.47 32.11
N ASP A 213 13.03 15.78 31.46
CA ASP A 213 13.28 14.83 30.38
C ASP A 213 13.27 15.48 28.97
N LEU A 214 13.12 16.81 28.89
CA LEU A 214 13.28 17.57 27.66
C LEU A 214 14.77 17.81 27.38
N GLY A 215 15.24 17.29 26.25
CA GLY A 215 16.63 17.47 25.81
C GLY A 215 16.80 18.64 24.84
N ALA A 216 15.82 18.88 23.96
CA ALA A 216 15.88 19.99 23.02
C ALA A 216 14.49 20.48 22.57
N LEU A 217 14.42 21.70 22.04
CA LEU A 217 13.23 22.22 21.40
C LEU A 217 13.56 23.10 20.19
N THR A 218 12.56 23.34 19.34
CA THR A 218 12.63 24.28 18.22
C THR A 218 11.29 25.00 18.06
N THR A 219 11.26 26.08 17.29
CA THR A 219 10.15 27.04 17.25
C THR A 219 9.58 27.19 15.85
N ASP A 220 8.44 27.87 15.73
CA ASP A 220 7.96 28.32 14.43
C ASP A 220 8.95 29.29 13.79
N GLU A 221 8.93 29.35 12.46
CA GLU A 221 9.83 30.23 11.72
C GLU A 221 9.18 30.71 10.42
N THR A 222 9.56 31.92 10.05
CA THR A 222 9.19 32.59 8.81
C THR A 222 10.43 33.23 8.20
N ALA A 223 10.37 33.65 6.93
CA ALA A 223 11.46 34.39 6.31
C ALA A 223 11.01 35.81 5.94
N PHE A 224 11.88 36.77 6.20
CA PHE A 224 11.83 38.09 5.59
C PHE A 224 12.71 38.04 4.34
N ILE A 225 12.08 38.26 3.18
CA ILE A 225 12.75 38.27 1.88
C ILE A 225 12.48 39.64 1.25
N PRO A 226 13.48 40.53 1.17
CA PRO A 226 13.30 41.89 0.65
C PRO A 226 13.08 41.90 -0.88
N GLY A 227 13.47 40.83 -1.58
CA GLY A 227 13.40 40.73 -3.03
C GLY A 227 11.99 40.81 -3.65
N ARG A 228 11.95 41.21 -4.93
CA ARG A 228 10.69 41.42 -5.68
C ARG A 228 10.03 40.14 -6.19
N ASP A 229 10.72 38.99 -6.21
CA ASP A 229 10.17 37.72 -6.71
C ASP A 229 9.09 37.17 -5.76
N ALA A 230 7.82 37.41 -6.11
CA ALA A 230 6.67 36.95 -5.35
C ALA A 230 6.53 35.42 -5.30
N TRP A 231 7.01 34.69 -6.32
CA TRP A 231 6.98 33.22 -6.31
C TRP A 231 7.99 32.66 -5.32
N TYR A 232 9.18 33.25 -5.26
CA TYR A 232 10.21 32.87 -4.30
C TYR A 232 9.74 33.09 -2.85
N ARG A 233 9.13 34.25 -2.57
CA ARG A 233 8.58 34.58 -1.25
C ARG A 233 7.42 33.66 -0.86
N ASP A 234 6.44 33.47 -1.75
CA ASP A 234 5.29 32.60 -1.48
C ASP A 234 5.68 31.12 -1.34
N TRP A 235 6.75 30.68 -2.04
CA TRP A 235 7.30 29.34 -1.89
C TRP A 235 7.89 29.12 -0.50
N PHE A 236 8.68 30.06 0.03
CA PHE A 236 9.17 30.00 1.40
C PHE A 236 8.03 30.00 2.43
N ALA A 237 7.04 30.89 2.26
CA ALA A 237 5.86 30.93 3.13
C ALA A 237 5.11 29.59 3.15
N LEU A 238 4.92 28.95 1.98
CA LEU A 238 4.33 27.62 1.86
C LEU A 238 5.14 26.57 2.61
N LYS A 239 6.47 26.55 2.44
CA LYS A 239 7.36 25.58 3.10
C LYS A 239 7.27 25.69 4.62
N PHE A 240 7.24 26.90 5.15
CA PHE A 240 7.06 27.13 6.59
C PHE A 240 5.69 26.71 7.09
N GLY A 241 4.61 27.05 6.37
CA GLY A 241 3.26 26.63 6.74
C GLY A 241 3.08 25.10 6.74
N GLN A 242 3.64 24.40 5.74
CA GLN A 242 3.64 22.94 5.73
C GLN A 242 4.46 22.35 6.89
N ARG A 243 5.62 22.94 7.18
CA ARG A 243 6.49 22.50 8.26
C ARG A 243 5.83 22.70 9.63
N HIS A 244 5.16 23.83 9.84
CA HIS A 244 4.43 24.14 11.07
C HIS A 244 3.41 23.04 11.41
N VAL A 245 2.60 22.63 10.43
CA VAL A 245 1.62 21.54 10.61
C VAL A 245 2.33 20.21 10.94
N LEU A 246 3.37 19.84 10.18
CA LEU A 246 4.09 18.59 10.40
C LEU A 246 4.80 18.56 11.76
N PHE A 247 5.42 19.67 12.18
CA PHE A 247 6.15 19.72 13.45
C PHE A 247 5.22 19.60 14.65
N GLN A 248 4.03 20.22 14.61
CA GLN A 248 2.99 19.99 15.62
C GLN A 248 2.58 18.51 15.67
N SER A 249 2.35 17.89 14.51
CA SER A 249 2.01 16.47 14.43
C SER A 249 3.12 15.55 14.99
N HIS A 250 4.39 15.88 14.76
CA HIS A 250 5.53 15.11 15.29
C HIS A 250 5.66 15.31 16.80
N SER A 251 5.58 16.57 17.26
CA SER A 251 5.78 16.96 18.66
C SER A 251 4.75 16.37 19.62
N LEU A 252 3.58 15.95 19.12
CA LEU A 252 2.63 15.15 19.90
C LEU A 252 3.23 13.81 20.38
N SER A 253 4.24 13.27 19.69
CA SER A 253 5.03 12.13 20.14
C SER A 253 6.28 12.51 20.96
N HIS A 254 6.39 13.77 21.41
CA HIS A 254 7.56 14.33 22.08
C HIS A 254 8.86 14.16 21.29
N LYS A 255 8.76 14.26 19.97
CA LYS A 255 9.86 14.14 19.03
C LYS A 255 9.64 15.11 17.87
N VAL A 256 10.72 15.59 17.28
CA VAL A 256 10.70 16.29 15.98
C VAL A 256 11.58 15.51 15.00
N LEU A 257 11.65 15.93 13.74
CA LEU A 257 12.52 15.31 12.71
C LEU A 257 13.72 16.17 12.32
N THR A 258 13.86 17.31 12.97
CA THR A 258 14.99 18.22 12.86
C THR A 258 14.86 19.25 13.97
N LEU A 259 15.99 19.65 14.53
CA LEU A 259 16.10 20.86 15.35
C LEU A 259 16.62 21.92 14.40
N THR A 260 15.84 22.96 14.10
CA THR A 260 16.16 23.84 12.96
C THR A 260 17.46 24.61 13.23
N GLY A 261 18.29 24.76 12.19
CA GLY A 261 19.54 25.53 12.30
C GLY A 261 19.31 27.04 12.56
N ARG A 262 18.10 27.54 12.32
CA ARG A 262 17.74 28.94 12.62
C ARG A 262 17.56 29.17 14.11
N PHE A 263 16.84 28.30 14.79
CA PHE A 263 16.65 28.41 16.22
C PHE A 263 16.32 27.05 16.85
N SER A 264 17.24 26.58 17.68
CA SER A 264 17.01 25.44 18.54
C SER A 264 17.69 25.62 19.88
N ALA A 265 17.02 25.17 20.94
CA ALA A 265 17.55 25.22 22.30
C ALA A 265 17.76 23.79 22.80
N PHE A 266 18.85 23.59 23.55
CA PHE A 266 19.27 22.30 24.08
C PHE A 266 19.58 22.45 25.56
N ARG A 267 19.34 21.39 26.34
CA ARG A 267 19.92 21.29 27.69
C ARG A 267 21.44 21.29 27.56
N THR A 268 22.13 22.20 28.24
CA THR A 268 23.58 22.39 28.06
C THR A 268 24.36 21.13 28.34
N GLY A 269 24.00 20.39 29.39
CA GLY A 269 24.61 19.10 29.74
C GLY A 269 24.58 18.03 28.65
N ILE A 270 23.79 18.19 27.57
CA ILE A 270 23.83 17.31 26.40
C ILE A 270 24.90 17.77 25.40
N VAL A 271 24.95 19.07 25.10
CA VAL A 271 25.79 19.59 24.00
C VAL A 271 27.27 19.71 24.36
N VAL A 272 27.59 19.67 25.65
CA VAL A 272 28.97 19.69 26.16
C VAL A 272 29.59 18.30 26.27
N GLN A 273 28.83 17.23 26.04
CA GLN A 273 29.35 15.85 26.07
C GLN A 273 30.28 15.60 24.87
N GLU A 274 31.38 14.88 25.10
CA GLU A 274 32.40 14.66 24.06
C GLU A 274 31.82 13.89 22.85
N ASP A 275 30.89 12.96 23.07
CA ASP A 275 30.24 12.22 21.99
C ASP A 275 29.28 13.09 21.15
N PHE A 276 28.66 14.11 21.74
CA PHE A 276 27.92 15.14 21.02
C PHE A 276 28.87 16.01 20.19
N LEU A 277 29.93 16.53 20.81
CA LEU A 277 30.94 17.39 20.18
C LEU A 277 31.60 16.70 18.99
N GLN A 278 32.09 15.47 19.18
CA GLN A 278 32.69 14.65 18.11
C GLN A 278 31.72 14.42 16.96
N ARG A 279 30.42 14.27 17.23
CA ARG A 279 29.41 14.11 16.18
C ARG A 279 29.18 15.40 15.41
N ILE A 280 29.20 16.55 16.06
CA ILE A 280 29.10 17.82 15.33
C ILE A 280 30.34 18.02 14.45
N GLU A 281 31.53 17.76 14.98
CA GLU A 281 32.80 17.98 14.28
C GLU A 281 33.02 16.96 13.14
N HIS A 282 32.90 15.67 13.42
CA HIS A 282 33.45 14.58 12.60
C HIS A 282 32.40 13.57 12.10
N ASP A 283 31.13 13.97 11.92
CA ASP A 283 30.09 13.03 11.46
C ASP A 283 30.45 12.38 10.10
N THR A 284 30.50 11.05 10.07
CA THR A 284 30.79 10.26 8.88
C THR A 284 29.73 9.19 8.66
N ILE A 285 29.48 8.84 7.40
CA ILE A 285 28.66 7.68 7.04
C ILE A 285 29.45 6.72 6.15
N ASP A 286 29.30 5.43 6.40
CA ASP A 286 29.75 4.36 5.51
C ASP A 286 28.58 3.94 4.62
N HIS A 287 28.75 4.12 3.30
CA HIS A 287 27.70 3.82 2.33
C HIS A 287 28.23 2.89 1.24
N TRP A 288 27.51 1.81 0.93
CA TRP A 288 27.94 0.80 -0.05
C TRP A 288 28.30 1.40 -1.43
N LEU A 289 27.54 2.39 -1.91
CA LEU A 289 27.77 3.04 -3.21
C LEU A 289 28.85 4.13 -3.19
N HIS A 290 28.96 4.87 -2.08
CA HIS A 290 29.79 6.08 -2.01
C HIS A 290 31.10 5.86 -1.23
N GLY A 291 31.21 4.73 -0.52
CA GLY A 291 32.23 4.50 0.51
C GLY A 291 32.00 5.36 1.75
N ARG A 292 33.06 5.51 2.55
CA ARG A 292 33.07 6.40 3.72
C ARG A 292 33.21 7.86 3.30
N PHE A 293 32.30 8.72 3.76
CA PHE A 293 32.44 10.16 3.57
C PHE A 293 31.95 10.97 4.78
N ARG A 294 32.57 12.13 4.98
CA ARG A 294 32.28 13.06 6.06
C ARG A 294 31.20 14.07 5.65
N PHE A 295 30.35 14.47 6.59
CA PHE A 295 29.38 15.52 6.35
C PHE A 295 30.05 16.89 6.41
N LEU A 296 29.83 17.72 5.40
CA LEU A 296 30.21 19.13 5.40
C LEU A 296 29.14 20.02 6.03
N MET A 297 27.88 19.61 5.93
CA MET A 297 26.70 20.38 6.34
C MET A 297 25.74 19.47 7.12
N GLY A 298 24.62 20.01 7.60
CA GLY A 298 23.58 19.21 8.27
C GLY A 298 23.86 18.97 9.75
N ASP A 299 24.50 19.94 10.40
CA ASP A 299 24.71 19.99 11.86
C ASP A 299 23.39 19.89 12.62
N ASP A 300 22.35 20.57 12.13
CA ASP A 300 20.95 20.50 12.57
C ASP A 300 20.38 19.08 12.65
N LYS A 301 20.71 18.23 11.68
CA LYS A 301 20.32 16.82 11.65
C LYS A 301 21.19 15.94 12.54
N SER A 302 22.45 16.31 12.71
CA SER A 302 23.41 15.54 13.50
C SER A 302 23.13 15.72 15.00
N SER A 303 22.86 16.95 15.43
CA SER A 303 22.39 17.28 16.78
C SER A 303 21.05 16.62 17.08
N TRP A 304 20.08 16.71 16.16
CA TRP A 304 18.80 16.01 16.26
C TRP A 304 18.96 14.50 16.43
N PHE A 305 19.77 13.86 15.59
CA PHE A 305 19.97 12.41 15.64
C PHE A 305 20.60 11.99 16.97
N HIS A 306 21.52 12.80 17.52
CA HIS A 306 22.08 12.56 18.85
C HIS A 306 21.02 12.58 19.94
N VAL A 307 20.23 13.66 20.02
CA VAL A 307 19.16 13.79 21.02
C VAL A 307 18.15 12.65 20.89
N LEU A 308 17.83 12.23 19.67
CA LEU A 308 16.96 11.09 19.39
C LEU A 308 17.57 9.76 19.88
N GLN A 309 18.84 9.49 19.55
CA GLN A 309 19.54 8.26 19.91
C GLN A 309 19.63 8.09 21.42
N SER A 310 19.91 9.18 22.13
CA SER A 310 20.03 9.21 23.59
C SER A 310 18.67 9.16 24.31
N GLY A 311 17.55 9.09 23.57
CA GLY A 311 16.21 8.87 24.12
C GLY A 311 15.47 10.12 24.60
N TRP A 312 16.13 11.27 24.64
CA TRP A 312 15.56 12.55 25.11
C TRP A 312 14.30 12.97 24.36
N LYS A 313 13.40 13.67 25.07
CA LYS A 313 12.23 14.30 24.44
C LYS A 313 12.66 15.55 23.68
N MET A 314 11.91 15.82 22.60
CA MET A 314 12.05 17.05 21.83
C MET A 314 10.68 17.68 21.57
N LEU A 315 10.60 19.00 21.65
CA LEU A 315 9.35 19.73 21.44
C LEU A 315 9.42 20.77 20.32
N TYR A 316 8.28 21.03 19.72
CA TYR A 316 8.03 22.17 18.85
C TYR A 316 7.13 23.19 19.56
N LEU A 317 7.54 24.46 19.59
CA LEU A 317 6.76 25.57 20.15
C LEU A 317 6.05 26.34 19.03
N PRO A 318 4.74 26.14 18.80
CA PRO A 318 4.02 26.77 17.68
C PRO A 318 3.65 28.25 17.90
N ASP A 319 3.70 28.76 19.14
CA ASP A 319 3.39 30.17 19.46
C ASP A 319 4.64 31.06 19.54
N VAL A 320 5.84 30.47 19.49
CA VAL A 320 7.11 31.18 19.44
C VAL A 320 7.59 31.17 18.00
N ARG A 321 7.86 32.35 17.42
CA ARG A 321 8.23 32.50 16.01
C ARG A 321 9.50 33.31 15.86
N VAL A 322 10.45 32.78 15.09
CA VAL A 322 11.67 33.50 14.67
C VAL A 322 11.60 33.86 13.19
N VAL A 323 12.38 34.86 12.77
CA VAL A 323 12.41 35.34 11.39
C VAL A 323 13.80 35.18 10.80
N SER A 324 13.95 34.42 9.73
CA SER A 324 15.19 34.38 8.94
C SER A 324 15.25 35.59 8.03
N LEU A 325 16.30 36.38 8.15
CA LEU A 325 16.60 37.52 7.27
C LEU A 325 17.31 36.98 6.03
N GLU A 326 16.54 36.63 5.00
CA GLU A 326 17.07 36.04 3.77
C GLU A 326 17.45 37.14 2.79
N SER A 327 18.74 37.49 2.77
CA SER A 327 19.27 38.54 1.88
C SER A 327 19.62 38.06 0.46
N ARG A 328 19.53 36.75 0.18
CA ARG A 328 19.86 36.23 -1.15
C ARG A 328 18.84 36.66 -2.20
N GLU A 329 19.33 37.40 -3.20
CA GLU A 329 18.59 37.60 -4.44
C GLU A 329 18.79 36.41 -5.38
N THR A 330 17.74 35.61 -5.55
CA THR A 330 17.76 34.46 -6.43
C THR A 330 16.38 34.24 -7.04
N SER A 331 16.34 33.63 -8.21
CA SER A 331 15.06 33.29 -8.86
C SER A 331 14.44 32.07 -8.19
N PHE A 332 13.11 32.07 -8.12
CA PHE A 332 12.35 30.93 -7.61
C PHE A 332 12.80 29.57 -8.18
N LEU A 333 12.96 29.45 -9.51
CA LEU A 333 13.29 28.18 -10.16
C LEU A 333 14.66 27.63 -9.74
N ARG A 334 15.65 28.51 -9.56
CA ARG A 334 16.99 28.11 -9.13
C ARG A 334 16.97 27.69 -7.66
N ALA A 335 16.41 28.52 -6.79
CA ALA A 335 16.41 28.29 -5.36
C ALA A 335 15.58 27.07 -4.94
N SER A 336 14.46 26.83 -5.63
CA SER A 336 13.56 25.69 -5.38
C SER A 336 14.15 24.33 -5.81
N VAL A 337 15.30 24.32 -6.47
CA VAL A 337 16.08 23.10 -6.78
C VAL A 337 17.32 23.01 -5.88
N GLU A 338 18.14 24.05 -5.83
CA GLU A 338 19.42 24.04 -5.09
C GLU A 338 19.24 23.83 -3.58
N LEU A 339 18.30 24.56 -2.96
CA LEU A 339 18.08 24.45 -1.51
C LEU A 339 17.48 23.09 -1.12
N PRO A 340 16.41 22.58 -1.78
CA PRO A 340 15.89 21.26 -1.47
C PRO A 340 16.86 20.12 -1.77
N TYR A 341 17.70 20.22 -2.80
CA TYR A 341 18.74 19.21 -3.05
C TYR A 341 19.64 19.03 -1.81
N ARG A 342 20.08 20.16 -1.22
CA ARG A 342 20.86 20.17 0.03
C ARG A 342 20.06 19.62 1.22
N TRP A 343 18.85 20.13 1.45
CA TRP A 343 18.02 19.75 2.60
C TRP A 343 17.59 18.27 2.56
N PHE A 344 17.22 17.78 1.38
CA PHE A 344 16.89 16.38 1.17
C PHE A 344 18.13 15.51 1.30
N GLY A 345 19.29 15.92 0.77
CA GLY A 345 20.55 15.20 0.99
C GLY A 345 20.86 15.00 2.48
N ASN A 346 20.77 16.06 3.28
CA ASN A 346 20.97 15.97 4.74
C ASN A 346 19.96 15.03 5.43
N THR A 347 18.69 15.08 4.99
CA THR A 347 17.63 14.21 5.49
C THR A 347 17.84 12.75 5.06
N MET A 348 18.30 12.49 3.85
CA MET A 348 18.48 11.12 3.36
C MET A 348 19.72 10.44 3.94
N ARG A 349 20.77 11.20 4.30
CA ARG A 349 21.89 10.71 5.13
C ARG A 349 21.45 10.42 6.57
N ASN A 350 20.59 11.30 7.07
CA ASN A 350 19.66 11.16 8.20
C ASN A 350 19.02 9.80 8.49
N ASN A 351 18.13 9.45 7.56
CA ASN A 351 17.02 8.56 7.83
C ASN A 351 17.43 7.10 8.08
N PRO A 352 18.41 6.50 7.35
CA PRO A 352 18.81 5.12 7.59
C PRO A 352 19.30 4.87 9.02
N ARG A 353 20.16 5.74 9.55
CA ARG A 353 20.68 5.62 10.92
C ARG A 353 19.58 5.80 11.98
N ALA A 354 18.64 6.71 11.74
CA ALA A 354 17.49 6.89 12.63
C ALA A 354 16.55 5.67 12.59
N LEU A 355 16.27 5.10 11.41
CA LEU A 355 15.45 3.89 11.27
C LEU A 355 16.09 2.67 11.93
N ALA A 356 17.43 2.56 11.87
CA ALA A 356 18.19 1.48 12.48
C ALA A 356 18.11 1.44 14.01
N LEU A 357 17.76 2.55 14.67
CA LEU A 357 17.48 2.58 16.11
C LEU A 357 16.21 1.79 16.49
N GLY A 358 15.36 1.46 15.51
CA GLY A 358 14.11 0.73 15.70
C GLY A 358 12.95 1.59 16.24
N PRO A 359 11.72 1.05 16.20
CA PRO A 359 10.51 1.79 16.56
C PRO A 359 10.42 2.13 18.05
N TRP A 360 11.06 1.35 18.93
CA TRP A 360 11.02 1.57 20.37
C TRP A 360 11.86 2.77 20.82
N ARG A 361 13.06 2.96 20.25
CA ARG A 361 13.93 4.10 20.57
C ARG A 361 13.44 5.39 19.91
N THR A 362 13.00 5.30 18.66
CA THR A 362 12.53 6.47 17.89
C THR A 362 11.11 6.89 18.22
N GLY A 363 10.29 5.95 18.70
CA GLY A 363 8.84 6.07 18.83
C GLY A 363 8.13 5.65 17.53
N TRP A 364 7.17 4.73 17.64
CA TRP A 364 6.46 4.12 16.51
C TRP A 364 6.00 5.11 15.44
N PHE A 365 5.35 6.22 15.84
CA PHE A 365 4.88 7.22 14.89
C PHE A 365 6.03 7.86 14.10
N ILE A 366 7.10 8.26 14.77
CA ILE A 366 8.25 8.92 14.15
C ILE A 366 9.03 7.96 13.26
N TRP A 367 9.16 6.71 13.70
CA TRP A 367 9.75 5.63 12.90
C TRP A 367 9.00 5.45 11.57
N LEU A 368 7.66 5.42 11.62
CA LEU A 368 6.82 5.33 10.42
C LEU A 368 6.94 6.59 9.53
N VAL A 369 7.06 7.79 10.11
CA VAL A 369 7.30 9.00 9.31
C VAL A 369 8.65 8.94 8.59
N LEU A 370 9.71 8.46 9.25
CA LEU A 370 11.03 8.30 8.62
C LEU A 370 10.98 7.29 7.46
N LEU A 371 10.17 6.24 7.59
CA LEU A 371 9.91 5.27 6.53
C LEU A 371 9.12 5.90 5.36
N ASP A 372 8.02 6.60 5.65
CA ASP A 372 7.22 7.32 4.64
C ASP A 372 8.08 8.35 3.89
N GLN A 373 9.02 9.03 4.54
CA GLN A 373 9.91 9.97 3.86
C GLN A 373 10.77 9.33 2.76
N ARG A 374 11.05 8.02 2.82
CA ARG A 374 11.80 7.30 1.77
C ARG A 374 10.88 6.82 0.64
N ILE A 375 9.65 6.45 0.97
CA ILE A 375 8.69 5.91 0.00
C ILE A 375 7.97 7.05 -0.75
N SER A 376 7.65 8.13 -0.04
CA SER A 376 6.86 9.27 -0.53
C SER A 376 7.47 9.98 -1.73
N MET A 377 8.79 9.93 -1.92
CA MET A 377 9.41 10.52 -3.12
C MET A 377 8.97 9.81 -4.41
N TRP A 378 8.70 8.51 -4.35
CA TRP A 378 8.19 7.74 -5.49
C TRP A 378 6.68 7.86 -5.63
N THR A 379 5.94 7.73 -4.52
CA THR A 379 4.47 7.78 -4.56
C THR A 379 3.94 9.15 -5.02
N SER A 380 4.71 10.22 -4.81
CA SER A 380 4.37 11.57 -5.29
C SER A 380 4.36 11.67 -6.83
N LEU A 381 5.06 10.76 -7.51
CA LEU A 381 5.15 10.72 -8.97
C LEU A 381 4.09 9.79 -9.59
N VAL A 382 3.63 8.77 -8.86
CA VAL A 382 2.68 7.75 -9.37
C VAL A 382 1.44 8.38 -10.02
N GLY A 383 0.84 9.38 -9.38
CA GLY A 383 -0.37 10.01 -9.90
C GLY A 383 -0.15 10.73 -11.23
N ILE A 384 0.90 11.56 -11.32
CA ILE A 384 1.18 12.33 -12.54
C ILE A 384 1.71 11.43 -13.66
N THR A 385 2.56 10.45 -13.36
CA THR A 385 3.08 9.53 -14.38
C THR A 385 2.00 8.58 -14.88
N GLY A 386 1.18 8.03 -13.99
CA GLY A 386 0.04 7.20 -14.36
C GLY A 386 -0.98 7.97 -15.21
N ALA A 387 -1.32 9.21 -14.81
CA ALA A 387 -2.20 10.07 -15.60
C ALA A 387 -1.62 10.41 -16.98
N THR A 388 -0.32 10.67 -17.09
CA THR A 388 0.34 10.89 -18.39
C THR A 388 0.32 9.63 -19.25
N VAL A 389 0.61 8.45 -18.69
CA VAL A 389 0.55 7.18 -19.43
C VAL A 389 -0.87 6.92 -19.93
N MET A 390 -1.89 7.12 -19.09
CA MET A 390 -3.30 7.00 -19.52
C MET A 390 -3.68 8.07 -20.55
N ALA A 391 -3.15 9.28 -20.42
CA ALA A 391 -3.41 10.36 -21.38
C ALA A 391 -2.89 10.02 -22.77
N LEU A 392 -1.70 9.43 -22.85
CA LEU A 392 -1.06 9.04 -24.11
C LEU A 392 -1.62 7.74 -24.69
N THR A 393 -2.04 6.80 -23.86
CA THR A 393 -2.44 5.45 -24.31
C THR A 393 -3.94 5.23 -24.40
N LYS A 394 -4.76 6.05 -23.71
CA LYS A 394 -6.21 5.87 -23.63
C LYS A 394 -6.97 7.12 -24.07
N SER A 395 -6.76 8.25 -23.40
CA SER A 395 -7.44 9.50 -23.76
C SER A 395 -6.79 10.72 -23.08
N PRO A 396 -6.51 11.82 -23.81
CA PRO A 396 -5.90 13.02 -23.25
C PRO A 396 -6.61 13.60 -22.01
N ILE A 397 -7.90 13.31 -21.81
CA ILE A 397 -8.71 13.80 -20.68
C ILE A 397 -8.22 13.31 -19.31
N PHE A 398 -7.47 12.20 -19.24
CA PHE A 398 -6.98 11.66 -17.96
C PHE A 398 -5.99 12.59 -17.24
N LEU A 399 -5.18 13.34 -17.99
CA LEU A 399 -4.24 14.30 -17.41
C LEU A 399 -4.93 15.50 -16.74
N PRO A 400 -5.84 16.24 -17.41
CA PRO A 400 -6.58 17.32 -16.74
C PRO A 400 -7.51 16.81 -15.62
N LEU A 401 -8.06 15.60 -15.72
CA LEU A 401 -8.79 14.95 -14.62
C LEU A 401 -7.94 14.80 -13.36
N TYR A 402 -6.74 14.23 -13.51
CA TYR A 402 -5.81 14.09 -12.40
C TYR A 402 -5.37 15.45 -11.84
N ILE A 403 -5.06 16.43 -12.70
CA ILE A 403 -4.66 17.78 -12.25
C ILE A 403 -5.79 18.44 -11.48
N ALA A 404 -7.04 18.36 -11.95
CA ALA A 404 -8.21 18.90 -11.26
C ALA A 404 -8.42 18.21 -9.91
N TRP A 405 -8.33 16.87 -9.84
CA TRP A 405 -8.40 16.13 -8.58
C TRP A 405 -7.29 16.55 -7.61
N ALA A 406 -6.05 16.63 -8.08
CA ALA A 406 -4.91 17.04 -7.26
C ALA A 406 -5.10 18.47 -6.73
N ALA A 407 -5.54 19.41 -7.57
CA ALA A 407 -5.83 20.80 -7.20
C ALA A 407 -6.98 20.88 -6.16
N LEU A 408 -8.05 20.10 -6.36
CA LEU A 408 -9.15 20.01 -5.40
C LEU A 408 -8.65 19.57 -4.02
N VAL A 409 -7.82 18.51 -3.95
CA VAL A 409 -7.24 18.05 -2.69
C VAL A 409 -6.34 19.14 -2.05
N ARG A 410 -5.59 19.92 -2.86
CA ARG A 410 -4.77 21.01 -2.32
C ARG A 410 -5.58 22.14 -1.69
N THR A 411 -6.84 22.34 -2.07
CA THR A 411 -7.69 23.35 -1.42
C THR A 411 -7.88 23.07 0.08
N VAL A 412 -8.07 21.79 0.45
CA VAL A 412 -8.14 21.36 1.85
C VAL A 412 -6.84 21.67 2.58
N GLN A 413 -5.70 21.38 1.94
CA GLN A 413 -4.39 21.62 2.55
C GLN A 413 -4.10 23.10 2.76
N VAL A 414 -4.49 23.95 1.80
CA VAL A 414 -4.42 25.41 1.91
C VAL A 414 -5.28 25.89 3.07
N ALA A 415 -6.49 25.37 3.22
CA ALA A 415 -7.37 25.68 4.35
C ALA A 415 -6.70 25.31 5.69
N VAL A 416 -6.07 24.14 5.78
CA VAL A 416 -5.35 23.70 7.00
C VAL A 416 -4.16 24.62 7.32
N ILE A 417 -3.34 24.98 6.33
CA ILE A 417 -2.20 25.89 6.51
C ILE A 417 -2.69 27.26 7.02
N ALA A 418 -3.72 27.80 6.38
CA ALA A 418 -4.35 29.07 6.77
C ALA A 418 -4.96 29.01 8.18
N ALA A 419 -5.62 27.90 8.52
CA ALA A 419 -6.18 27.67 9.84
C ALA A 419 -5.12 27.58 10.94
N ASN A 420 -3.85 27.33 10.59
CA ASN A 420 -2.70 27.37 11.50
C ASN A 420 -1.97 28.73 11.50
N GLY A 421 -2.55 29.78 10.90
CA GLY A 421 -2.01 31.14 10.99
C GLY A 421 -0.90 31.46 9.99
N HIS A 422 -0.74 30.66 8.94
CA HIS A 422 0.16 30.95 7.82
C HIS A 422 -0.64 31.43 6.62
N GLY A 423 -0.36 32.66 6.16
CA GLY A 423 -1.03 33.25 5.00
C GLY A 423 -0.75 32.48 3.71
N VAL A 424 -1.70 32.51 2.80
CA VAL A 424 -1.67 31.81 1.51
C VAL A 424 -2.08 32.75 0.39
N THR A 425 -1.74 32.42 -0.85
CA THR A 425 -2.06 33.20 -2.04
C THR A 425 -2.61 32.29 -3.13
N TRP A 426 -3.08 32.86 -4.25
CA TRP A 426 -3.48 32.06 -5.40
C TRP A 426 -2.32 31.20 -5.95
N ARG A 427 -1.06 31.62 -5.76
CA ARG A 427 0.14 30.86 -6.18
C ARG A 427 0.41 29.63 -5.32
N THR A 428 -0.18 29.53 -4.13
CA THR A 428 0.09 28.45 -3.18
C THR A 428 -0.22 27.07 -3.76
N ILE A 429 -1.37 26.87 -4.43
CA ILE A 429 -1.72 25.55 -5.01
C ILE A 429 -0.76 25.15 -6.15
N PRO A 430 -0.47 26.02 -7.14
CA PRO A 430 0.57 25.74 -8.14
C PRO A 430 1.94 25.41 -7.50
N LEU A 431 2.36 26.18 -6.50
CA LEU A 431 3.61 25.94 -5.76
C LEU A 431 3.61 24.61 -5.00
N MET A 432 2.47 24.19 -4.46
CA MET A 432 2.32 22.89 -3.81
C MET A 432 2.48 21.74 -4.80
N LEU A 433 1.84 21.82 -5.97
CA LEU A 433 1.98 20.80 -7.02
C LEU A 433 3.41 20.76 -7.57
N TYR A 434 4.00 21.93 -7.84
CA TYR A 434 5.40 22.05 -8.23
C TYR A 434 6.33 21.41 -7.21
N THR A 435 6.21 21.80 -5.93
CA THR A 435 7.06 21.27 -4.85
C THR A 435 6.83 19.78 -4.64
N HIS A 436 5.62 19.28 -4.88
CA HIS A 436 5.30 17.85 -4.77
C HIS A 436 5.99 17.03 -5.86
N TRP A 437 5.94 17.46 -7.13
CA TRP A 437 6.52 16.70 -8.25
C TRP A 437 8.00 16.99 -8.46
N ILE A 438 8.39 18.26 -8.57
CA ILE A 438 9.80 18.64 -8.77
C ILE A 438 10.60 18.33 -7.51
N GLY A 439 10.04 18.59 -6.33
CA GLY A 439 10.70 18.22 -5.08
C GLY A 439 10.93 16.71 -4.94
N ALA A 440 10.03 15.87 -5.45
CA ALA A 440 10.21 14.42 -5.49
C ALA A 440 11.39 14.03 -6.41
N ILE A 441 11.48 14.59 -7.62
CA ILE A 441 12.59 14.37 -8.55
C ILE A 441 13.92 14.80 -7.94
N VAL A 442 13.97 15.99 -7.33
CA VAL A 442 15.17 16.50 -6.64
C VAL A 442 15.56 15.60 -5.46
N LYS A 443 14.57 15.08 -4.72
CA LYS A 443 14.80 14.17 -3.59
C LYS A 443 15.32 12.81 -4.03
N ILE A 444 14.82 12.25 -5.13
CA ILE A 444 15.35 11.01 -5.74
C ILE A 444 16.80 11.25 -6.18
N ARG A 445 17.10 12.37 -6.84
CA ARG A 445 18.48 12.73 -7.22
C ARG A 445 19.39 12.78 -6.00
N ALA A 446 18.97 13.49 -4.94
CA ALA A 446 19.74 13.60 -3.71
C ALA A 446 19.94 12.24 -3.01
N TRP A 447 18.98 11.32 -3.08
CA TRP A 447 19.08 9.96 -2.54
C TRP A 447 20.17 9.13 -3.22
N HIS A 448 20.34 9.27 -4.53
CA HIS A 448 21.38 8.53 -5.27
C HIS A 448 22.75 9.20 -5.21
N HIS A 449 22.81 10.49 -4.86
CA HIS A 449 24.03 11.30 -4.84
C HIS A 449 24.36 11.78 -3.41
N LEU A 450 24.35 10.87 -2.43
CA LEU A 450 24.52 11.25 -1.02
C LEU A 450 25.91 11.83 -0.73
N SER A 451 26.94 11.47 -1.48
CA SER A 451 28.28 12.06 -1.33
C SER A 451 28.35 13.52 -1.78
N ASP A 452 27.44 13.94 -2.66
CA ASP A 452 27.48 15.27 -3.27
C ASP A 452 27.09 16.32 -2.23
N GLN A 453 28.08 17.11 -1.85
CA GLN A 453 27.94 18.14 -0.84
C GLN A 453 28.58 19.40 -1.36
N SER A 454 27.77 20.44 -1.48
CA SER A 454 28.25 21.79 -1.77
C SER A 454 27.58 22.77 -0.82
N TRP A 455 28.35 23.78 -0.42
CA TRP A 455 27.87 24.93 0.30
C TRP A 455 28.48 26.19 -0.30
N SER A 456 27.65 27.19 -0.49
CA SER A 456 28.07 28.52 -0.92
C SER A 456 27.24 29.60 -0.22
N LYS A 457 27.93 30.64 0.25
CA LYS A 457 27.34 31.90 0.72
C LYS A 457 28.33 33.02 0.36
N GLY A 458 27.84 34.07 -0.31
CA GLY A 458 28.70 35.09 -0.93
C GLY A 458 29.71 34.49 -1.92
N ARG A 459 30.98 34.91 -1.81
CA ARG A 459 32.10 34.41 -2.65
C ARG A 459 32.68 33.06 -2.18
N GLY A 460 32.34 32.58 -0.99
CA GLY A 460 32.85 31.33 -0.44
C GLY A 460 32.13 30.11 -1.01
N ARG A 461 32.87 29.11 -1.51
CA ARG A 461 32.32 27.83 -1.99
C ARG A 461 33.16 26.66 -1.47
N GLN A 462 32.51 25.74 -0.76
CA GLN A 462 33.09 24.45 -0.36
C GLN A 462 32.32 23.33 -1.05
N ALA A 463 33.02 22.36 -1.63
CA ALA A 463 32.41 21.20 -2.26
C ALA A 463 33.25 19.93 -2.03
N VAL A 464 32.59 18.81 -1.79
CA VAL A 464 33.22 17.48 -1.87
C VAL A 464 32.91 16.90 -3.25
N ALA A 465 33.96 16.60 -4.02
CA ALA A 465 33.83 15.81 -5.23
C ALA A 465 34.03 14.31 -4.90
N ALA A 466 33.30 13.44 -5.59
CA ALA A 466 33.49 12.00 -5.49
C ALA A 466 34.93 11.62 -5.90
N LYS A 467 35.73 11.13 -4.94
CA LYS A 467 37.05 10.54 -5.20
C LYS A 467 36.87 9.12 -5.73
N GLY A 468 37.44 8.81 -6.89
CA GLY A 468 37.39 7.48 -7.50
C GLY A 468 37.47 7.50 -9.03
N GLY A 469 37.72 6.33 -9.62
CA GLY A 469 37.74 6.13 -11.07
C GLY A 469 36.38 6.37 -11.73
N LEU A 470 36.36 6.40 -13.07
CA LEU A 470 35.20 6.75 -13.89
C LEU A 470 33.91 5.99 -13.48
N LEU A 471 34.02 4.68 -13.26
CA LEU A 471 32.90 3.83 -12.84
C LEU A 471 32.24 4.30 -11.54
N ARG A 472 33.04 4.72 -10.54
CA ARG A 472 32.54 5.19 -9.24
C ARG A 472 31.85 6.55 -9.33
N ARG A 473 32.22 7.36 -10.33
CA ARG A 473 31.56 8.65 -10.62
C ARG A 473 30.24 8.47 -11.37
N LEU A 474 30.14 7.46 -12.23
CA LEU A 474 28.93 7.19 -13.02
C LEU A 474 27.90 6.33 -12.28
N ALA A 475 28.31 5.50 -11.32
CA ALA A 475 27.42 4.57 -10.60
C ALA A 475 26.21 5.25 -9.90
N PRO A 476 26.33 6.40 -9.22
CA PRO A 476 25.19 7.16 -8.70
C PRO A 476 24.14 7.47 -9.76
N THR A 477 24.56 8.02 -10.89
CA THR A 477 23.68 8.35 -12.02
C THR A 477 23.07 7.09 -12.62
N ALA A 478 23.86 6.04 -12.84
CA ALA A 478 23.39 4.78 -13.40
C ALA A 478 22.30 4.15 -12.51
N THR A 479 22.53 4.04 -11.20
CA THR A 479 21.53 3.49 -10.26
C THR A 479 20.24 4.31 -10.21
N MET A 480 20.35 5.65 -10.30
CA MET A 480 19.20 6.53 -10.38
C MET A 480 18.39 6.31 -11.66
N LEU A 481 19.06 6.22 -12.82
CA LEU A 481 18.42 5.96 -14.09
C LEU A 481 17.75 4.58 -14.10
N THR A 482 18.42 3.54 -13.59
CA THR A 482 17.83 2.20 -13.42
C THR A 482 16.59 2.25 -12.53
N ALA A 483 16.61 3.01 -11.43
CA ALA A 483 15.45 3.17 -10.57
C ALA A 483 14.28 3.88 -11.29
N TYR A 484 14.56 4.91 -12.11
CA TYR A 484 13.53 5.54 -12.94
C TYR A 484 12.98 4.60 -14.02
N VAL A 485 13.83 3.80 -14.66
CA VAL A 485 13.40 2.78 -15.64
C VAL A 485 12.52 1.74 -14.96
N ALA A 486 12.91 1.23 -13.79
CA ALA A 486 12.12 0.29 -13.02
C ALA A 486 10.76 0.90 -12.60
N PHE A 487 10.77 2.14 -12.10
CA PHE A 487 9.54 2.87 -11.78
C PHE A 487 8.63 3.03 -13.01
N GLY A 488 9.19 3.48 -14.14
CA GLY A 488 8.45 3.63 -15.40
C GLY A 488 7.87 2.31 -15.89
N LEU A 489 8.64 1.22 -15.82
CA LEU A 489 8.21 -0.11 -16.20
C LEU A 489 7.08 -0.62 -15.31
N VAL A 490 7.14 -0.42 -13.98
CA VAL A 490 6.04 -0.74 -13.07
C VAL A 490 4.78 0.07 -13.42
N ILE A 491 4.90 1.36 -13.71
CA ILE A 491 3.76 2.18 -14.13
C ILE A 491 3.19 1.67 -15.47
N LEU A 492 4.04 1.36 -16.45
CA LEU A 492 3.58 0.87 -17.74
C LEU A 492 2.92 -0.51 -17.64
N LEU A 493 3.46 -1.43 -16.83
CA LEU A 493 2.87 -2.75 -16.58
C LEU A 493 1.52 -2.63 -15.84
N THR A 494 1.45 -1.80 -14.79
CA THR A 494 0.21 -1.59 -14.02
C THR A 494 -0.91 -0.97 -14.84
N HIS A 495 -0.59 -0.15 -15.84
CA HIS A 495 -1.56 0.43 -16.77
C HIS A 495 -1.73 -0.38 -18.06
N SER A 496 -1.07 -1.55 -18.13
CA SER A 496 -1.05 -2.42 -19.31
C SER A 496 -0.63 -1.72 -20.61
N ALA A 497 0.17 -0.65 -20.49
CA ALA A 497 0.74 0.13 -21.58
C ALA A 497 2.02 -0.50 -22.16
N LEU A 498 2.72 -1.31 -21.35
CA LEU A 498 3.79 -2.20 -21.79
C LEU A 498 3.40 -3.63 -21.39
N ARG A 499 3.68 -4.60 -22.25
CA ARG A 499 3.58 -6.04 -21.97
C ARG A 499 4.96 -6.64 -22.20
N LEU A 500 5.42 -7.51 -21.30
CA LEU A 500 6.73 -8.16 -21.49
C LEU A 500 6.67 -9.05 -22.74
N PRO A 501 7.68 -9.00 -23.62
CA PRO A 501 7.68 -9.81 -24.84
C PRO A 501 7.76 -11.30 -24.49
N ALA A 502 6.87 -12.10 -25.07
CA ALA A 502 7.00 -13.55 -25.06
C ALA A 502 8.16 -13.95 -25.98
N ALA A 503 9.09 -14.76 -25.48
CA ALA A 503 10.26 -15.22 -26.22
C ALA A 503 9.87 -16.27 -27.29
N GLY A 504 9.28 -15.81 -28.40
CA GLY A 504 8.69 -16.66 -29.45
C GLY A 504 9.49 -16.76 -30.76
N TRP A 505 10.82 -16.59 -30.73
CA TRP A 505 11.62 -16.46 -31.97
C TRP A 505 12.21 -17.77 -32.52
N LEU A 506 11.88 -18.94 -31.95
CA LEU A 506 12.40 -20.24 -32.39
C LEU A 506 11.33 -21.33 -32.29
N ALA A 507 10.41 -21.42 -33.26
CA ALA A 507 9.66 -22.66 -33.48
C ALA A 507 9.14 -22.74 -34.93
N PRO A 508 9.36 -23.87 -35.63
CA PRO A 508 8.84 -24.11 -36.97
C PRO A 508 7.39 -24.64 -36.92
N SER A 509 6.69 -24.37 -38.00
CA SER A 509 5.31 -24.75 -38.31
C SER A 509 5.11 -26.27 -38.35
N SER A 510 4.06 -26.77 -37.69
CA SER A 510 3.47 -28.06 -38.05
C SER A 510 1.94 -28.03 -37.94
N THR A 511 1.35 -28.48 -39.03
CA THR A 511 -0.08 -28.70 -39.28
C THR A 511 -0.50 -30.08 -38.73
N ALA A 512 -1.60 -30.16 -37.97
CA ALA A 512 -2.19 -31.45 -37.58
C ALA A 512 -3.73 -31.41 -37.57
N TRP A 513 -4.28 -31.96 -38.65
CA TRP A 513 -5.40 -32.91 -38.78
C TRP A 513 -6.38 -33.13 -37.61
N LEU A 514 -7.66 -32.93 -37.95
CA LEU A 514 -8.87 -33.31 -37.21
C LEU A 514 -9.11 -34.83 -37.23
N VAL A 515 -9.47 -35.40 -36.08
CA VAL A 515 -10.09 -36.73 -35.97
C VAL A 515 -11.34 -36.60 -35.10
N THR A 516 -12.49 -36.99 -35.66
CA THR A 516 -13.76 -37.24 -34.97
C THR A 516 -13.86 -38.71 -34.55
N PRO A 517 -14.62 -39.03 -33.49
CA PRO A 517 -15.58 -40.14 -33.64
C PRO A 517 -16.92 -39.96 -32.92
N ALA A 518 -17.82 -40.87 -33.30
CA ALA A 518 -19.28 -40.87 -33.20
C ALA A 518 -19.89 -41.49 -31.92
N ASN A 519 -21.12 -41.04 -31.65
CA ASN A 519 -22.33 -41.70 -31.10
C ASN A 519 -22.25 -42.64 -29.88
N ALA A 520 -22.97 -42.26 -28.81
CA ALA A 520 -23.61 -43.18 -27.86
C ALA A 520 -24.99 -42.63 -27.41
N ALA A 521 -25.94 -43.55 -27.21
CA ALA A 521 -27.39 -43.35 -27.20
C ALA A 521 -27.97 -42.64 -25.95
N THR A 522 -29.05 -41.90 -26.17
CA THR A 522 -29.76 -41.01 -25.23
C THR A 522 -30.85 -41.73 -24.40
N ALA A 523 -30.87 -41.44 -23.09
CA ALA A 523 -32.05 -41.64 -22.23
C ALA A 523 -33.11 -40.54 -22.49
N PRO A 524 -34.40 -40.76 -22.17
CA PRO A 524 -35.48 -39.86 -22.58
C PRO A 524 -35.46 -38.55 -21.79
N GLN A 525 -35.34 -37.44 -22.51
CA GLN A 525 -35.35 -36.08 -21.97
C GLN A 525 -36.78 -35.55 -21.77
N PRO A 526 -37.04 -34.74 -20.72
CA PRO A 526 -38.29 -34.00 -20.59
C PRO A 526 -38.45 -32.96 -21.71
N ALA A 527 -39.68 -32.75 -22.17
CA ALA A 527 -40.01 -31.78 -23.21
C ALA A 527 -39.77 -30.33 -22.72
N GLY A 528 -38.54 -29.83 -22.90
CA GLY A 528 -38.16 -28.46 -22.56
C GLY A 528 -38.70 -27.43 -23.56
N THR A 529 -38.89 -26.20 -23.10
CA THR A 529 -39.37 -25.07 -23.92
C THR A 529 -38.18 -24.27 -24.43
N VAL A 530 -38.21 -23.83 -25.69
CA VAL A 530 -37.28 -22.81 -26.19
C VAL A 530 -37.79 -21.44 -25.75
N PRO A 531 -37.06 -20.68 -24.90
CA PRO A 531 -37.54 -19.39 -24.43
C PRO A 531 -37.73 -18.37 -25.57
N PRO A 532 -38.80 -17.55 -25.54
CA PRO A 532 -39.00 -16.50 -26.54
C PRO A 532 -37.81 -15.54 -26.58
N GLY A 533 -37.31 -15.27 -27.80
CA GLY A 533 -36.17 -14.38 -28.03
C GLY A 533 -34.80 -15.08 -28.04
N VAL A 534 -34.72 -16.37 -27.71
CA VAL A 534 -33.51 -17.19 -27.93
C VAL A 534 -33.56 -17.74 -29.35
N ARG A 535 -32.59 -17.38 -30.19
CA ARG A 535 -32.56 -17.76 -31.60
C ARG A 535 -31.12 -17.99 -32.05
N ALA A 536 -30.81 -19.23 -32.41
CA ALA A 536 -29.50 -19.55 -32.95
C ALA A 536 -29.19 -18.82 -34.28
N ASP A 537 -27.89 -18.56 -34.47
CA ASP A 537 -27.27 -18.03 -35.68
C ASP A 537 -27.72 -16.62 -36.10
N ASP A 538 -28.18 -15.79 -35.16
CA ASP A 538 -28.62 -14.42 -35.43
C ASP A 538 -27.63 -13.31 -34.99
N GLY A 539 -26.56 -13.69 -34.29
CA GLY A 539 -25.51 -12.78 -33.81
C GLY A 539 -25.94 -11.89 -32.64
N GLN A 540 -27.15 -12.06 -32.11
CA GLN A 540 -27.69 -11.30 -30.98
C GLN A 540 -27.40 -11.98 -29.65
N ASP A 541 -27.55 -11.27 -28.54
CA ASP A 541 -27.32 -11.88 -27.23
C ASP A 541 -28.47 -12.79 -26.82
N ASP A 542 -28.22 -14.10 -26.76
CA ASP A 542 -29.17 -15.12 -26.34
C ASP A 542 -29.24 -15.26 -24.80
N ALA A 543 -28.22 -14.84 -24.07
CA ALA A 543 -28.20 -14.94 -22.61
C ALA A 543 -29.21 -13.98 -21.96
N ALA A 544 -29.41 -12.79 -22.53
CA ALA A 544 -30.38 -11.80 -22.05
C ALA A 544 -31.84 -12.27 -22.09
N PRO A 545 -32.40 -12.71 -23.23
CA PRO A 545 -33.76 -13.25 -23.27
C PRO A 545 -33.90 -14.53 -22.43
N LEU A 546 -32.86 -15.36 -22.39
CA LEU A 546 -32.84 -16.57 -21.55
C LEU A 546 -32.93 -16.26 -20.05
N GLN A 547 -32.13 -15.32 -19.55
CA GLN A 547 -32.18 -14.85 -18.17
C GLN A 547 -33.53 -14.21 -17.85
N ALA A 548 -34.00 -13.30 -18.70
CA ALA A 548 -35.27 -12.61 -18.50
C ALA A 548 -36.47 -13.55 -18.48
N TRP A 549 -36.41 -14.65 -19.24
CA TRP A 549 -37.45 -15.69 -19.21
C TRP A 549 -37.36 -16.54 -17.95
N LEU A 550 -36.16 -16.95 -17.54
CA LEU A 550 -35.93 -17.75 -16.33
C LEU A 550 -36.39 -17.01 -15.06
N ASP A 551 -36.13 -15.71 -14.99
CA ASP A 551 -36.51 -14.84 -13.87
C ASP A 551 -38.03 -14.68 -13.72
N ARG A 552 -38.80 -14.89 -14.81
CA ARG A 552 -40.27 -14.80 -14.82
C ARG A 552 -40.97 -16.12 -14.50
N GLN A 553 -40.24 -17.24 -14.45
CA GLN A 553 -40.88 -18.54 -14.19
C GLN A 553 -41.39 -18.63 -12.75
N PRO A 554 -42.60 -19.17 -12.50
CA PRO A 554 -43.11 -19.39 -11.15
C PRO A 554 -42.19 -20.37 -10.38
N PRO A 555 -42.17 -20.36 -9.04
CA PRO A 555 -41.39 -21.32 -8.24
C PRO A 555 -41.66 -22.78 -8.66
N GLY A 556 -40.61 -23.58 -8.75
CA GLY A 556 -40.66 -24.96 -9.22
C GLY A 556 -39.65 -25.27 -10.32
N PRO A 557 -39.58 -26.54 -10.78
CA PRO A 557 -38.67 -26.98 -11.82
C PRO A 557 -38.92 -26.29 -13.16
N VAL A 558 -37.86 -26.03 -13.90
CA VAL A 558 -37.89 -25.33 -15.19
C VAL A 558 -37.02 -26.09 -16.19
N ALA A 559 -37.58 -26.45 -17.35
CA ALA A 559 -36.84 -27.11 -18.43
C ALA A 559 -36.70 -26.17 -19.64
N ILE A 560 -35.46 -25.79 -19.93
CA ILE A 560 -35.03 -24.97 -21.06
C ILE A 560 -34.45 -25.89 -22.13
N ARG A 561 -34.93 -25.71 -23.36
CA ARG A 561 -34.32 -26.33 -24.55
C ARG A 561 -33.57 -25.27 -25.34
N LEU A 562 -32.29 -25.48 -25.56
CA LEU A 562 -31.48 -24.65 -26.44
C LEU A 562 -31.59 -25.19 -27.88
N PRO A 563 -31.83 -24.32 -28.88
CA PRO A 563 -31.92 -24.76 -30.29
C PRO A 563 -30.55 -25.25 -30.80
N ALA A 564 -30.55 -25.99 -31.91
CA ALA A 564 -29.33 -26.28 -32.65
C ALA A 564 -28.84 -25.00 -33.36
N GLY A 565 -27.52 -24.84 -33.48
CA GLY A 565 -26.83 -23.68 -34.03
C GLY A 565 -25.95 -22.96 -32.99
N VAL A 566 -25.46 -21.78 -33.34
CA VAL A 566 -24.63 -20.91 -32.49
C VAL A 566 -25.49 -19.97 -31.67
N LEU A 567 -25.31 -19.95 -30.36
CA LEU A 567 -25.93 -19.00 -29.43
C LEU A 567 -24.86 -18.05 -28.90
N ASP A 568 -25.04 -16.75 -29.05
CA ASP A 568 -24.06 -15.76 -28.61
C ASP A 568 -24.40 -15.27 -27.20
N PHE A 569 -23.53 -15.55 -26.24
CA PHE A 569 -23.66 -15.04 -24.87
C PHE A 569 -22.81 -13.79 -24.75
N LYS A 570 -23.45 -12.63 -24.54
CA LYS A 570 -22.78 -11.33 -24.29
C LYS A 570 -22.88 -10.90 -22.83
N GLN A 571 -23.64 -11.64 -22.02
CA GLN A 571 -23.68 -11.55 -20.56
C GLN A 571 -23.76 -12.95 -19.91
N PRO A 572 -23.46 -13.07 -18.60
CA PRO A 572 -23.62 -14.32 -17.87
C PRO A 572 -25.07 -14.80 -17.81
N LEU A 573 -25.28 -16.10 -17.90
CA LEU A 573 -26.51 -16.75 -17.43
C LEU A 573 -26.34 -17.15 -15.97
N VAL A 574 -27.14 -16.58 -15.07
CA VAL A 574 -27.07 -16.80 -13.62
C VAL A 574 -28.30 -17.56 -13.12
N ILE A 575 -28.07 -18.75 -12.57
CA ILE A 575 -29.09 -19.66 -12.03
C ILE A 575 -29.05 -19.59 -10.50
N ARG A 576 -30.13 -19.09 -9.89
CA ARG A 576 -30.29 -18.91 -8.43
C ARG A 576 -31.45 -19.70 -7.82
N ARG A 577 -31.97 -20.67 -8.57
CA ARG A 577 -33.18 -21.40 -8.22
C ARG A 577 -33.02 -22.88 -8.50
N ASP A 578 -33.71 -23.68 -7.72
CA ASP A 578 -33.66 -25.14 -7.80
C ASP A 578 -34.33 -25.66 -9.09
N GLY A 579 -33.91 -26.85 -9.51
CA GLY A 579 -34.61 -27.64 -10.53
C GLY A 579 -34.57 -27.07 -11.94
N VAL A 580 -33.52 -26.31 -12.29
CA VAL A 580 -33.33 -25.80 -13.65
C VAL A 580 -32.59 -26.82 -14.51
N SER A 581 -33.22 -27.27 -15.58
CA SER A 581 -32.63 -28.12 -16.61
C SER A 581 -32.41 -27.33 -17.89
N ILE A 582 -31.17 -27.25 -18.37
CA ILE A 582 -30.82 -26.63 -19.65
C ILE A 582 -30.25 -27.71 -20.56
N VAL A 583 -30.95 -27.97 -21.66
CA VAL A 583 -30.59 -29.05 -22.56
C VAL A 583 -30.49 -28.54 -23.99
N GLY A 584 -29.32 -28.73 -24.62
CA GLY A 584 -29.13 -28.43 -26.04
C GLY A 584 -29.55 -29.59 -26.94
N ALA A 585 -29.38 -29.39 -28.24
CA ALA A 585 -29.63 -30.42 -29.24
C ALA A 585 -28.50 -31.45 -29.33
N GLY A 586 -27.40 -31.31 -28.60
CA GLY A 586 -26.22 -32.18 -28.66
C GLY A 586 -24.94 -31.35 -28.58
N ARG A 587 -23.88 -31.91 -27.99
CA ARG A 587 -22.58 -31.23 -27.79
C ARG A 587 -22.05 -30.50 -29.03
N GLU A 588 -22.17 -31.16 -30.19
CA GLU A 588 -21.71 -30.63 -31.49
C GLU A 588 -22.78 -29.83 -32.25
N ARG A 589 -24.04 -29.87 -31.80
CA ARG A 589 -25.19 -29.26 -32.49
C ARG A 589 -25.63 -27.95 -31.87
N THR A 590 -25.43 -27.75 -30.57
CA THR A 590 -25.72 -26.50 -29.88
C THR A 590 -24.42 -25.95 -29.30
N ARG A 591 -23.97 -24.80 -29.81
CA ARG A 591 -22.71 -24.17 -29.40
C ARG A 591 -22.98 -22.78 -28.83
N ILE A 592 -22.70 -22.60 -27.56
CA ILE A 592 -22.70 -21.31 -26.88
C ILE A 592 -21.35 -20.65 -27.12
N VAL A 593 -21.35 -19.47 -27.72
CA VAL A 593 -20.18 -18.65 -27.96
C VAL A 593 -20.18 -17.50 -26.96
N SER A 594 -19.21 -17.51 -26.05
CA SER A 594 -19.03 -16.46 -25.06
C SER A 594 -18.21 -15.31 -25.62
N HIS A 595 -18.76 -14.11 -25.51
CA HIS A 595 -18.10 -12.83 -25.74
C HIS A 595 -17.73 -12.12 -24.43
N LEU A 596 -17.87 -12.83 -23.31
CA LEU A 596 -17.69 -12.25 -21.99
C LEU A 596 -16.22 -11.93 -21.74
N GLN A 597 -16.00 -10.89 -20.94
CA GLN A 597 -14.69 -10.49 -20.42
C GLN A 597 -14.79 -10.34 -18.90
N ALA A 598 -13.66 -10.45 -18.21
CA ALA A 598 -13.56 -10.09 -16.80
C ALA A 598 -14.06 -8.64 -16.60
N PRO A 599 -14.86 -8.36 -15.55
CA PRO A 599 -15.01 -9.14 -14.33
C PRO A 599 -16.19 -10.12 -14.32
N ALA A 600 -16.78 -10.48 -15.48
CA ALA A 600 -17.81 -11.50 -15.50
C ALA A 600 -17.28 -12.81 -14.88
N PRO A 601 -18.01 -13.45 -13.94
CA PRO A 601 -17.50 -14.59 -13.19
C PRO A 601 -17.48 -15.88 -14.03
N ALA A 602 -18.57 -16.14 -14.77
CA ALA A 602 -18.69 -17.29 -15.64
C ALA A 602 -19.66 -17.05 -16.80
N VAL A 603 -19.63 -17.91 -17.83
CA VAL A 603 -20.63 -17.94 -18.91
C VAL A 603 -21.96 -18.47 -18.38
N ILE A 604 -21.93 -19.62 -17.70
CA ILE A 604 -23.05 -20.16 -16.93
C ILE A 604 -22.63 -20.22 -15.46
N GLN A 605 -23.33 -19.49 -14.60
CA GLN A 605 -23.09 -19.46 -13.17
C GLN A 605 -24.30 -20.00 -12.40
N VAL A 606 -24.12 -21.10 -11.68
CA VAL A 606 -25.08 -21.59 -10.68
C VAL A 606 -24.60 -21.11 -9.31
N LEU A 607 -25.43 -20.34 -8.61
CA LEU A 607 -25.00 -19.64 -7.41
C LEU A 607 -26.06 -19.69 -6.31
N GLY A 608 -25.82 -20.55 -5.33
CA GLY A 608 -26.48 -20.55 -4.03
C GLY A 608 -25.80 -19.64 -3.02
N GLU A 609 -26.10 -19.85 -1.73
CA GLU A 609 -25.65 -19.01 -0.63
C GLU A 609 -25.09 -19.81 0.56
N GLU A 610 -24.15 -19.20 1.29
CA GLU A 610 -23.48 -19.74 2.48
C GLU A 610 -24.44 -19.95 3.68
N GLY A 611 -25.56 -19.23 3.71
CA GLY A 611 -26.50 -19.22 4.84
C GLY A 611 -26.01 -18.44 6.07
N LYS A 612 -26.92 -18.20 7.04
CA LYS A 612 -26.62 -17.41 8.24
C LYS A 612 -25.98 -18.27 9.33
N ARG A 613 -24.82 -17.83 9.80
CA ARG A 613 -24.10 -18.41 10.95
C ARG A 613 -24.80 -18.08 12.26
N THR A 614 -25.39 -19.09 12.89
CA THR A 614 -26.26 -18.91 14.06
C THR A 614 -26.02 -19.93 15.17
N ALA A 615 -25.13 -20.91 14.95
CA ALA A 615 -24.84 -21.97 15.90
C ALA A 615 -23.35 -22.33 15.95
N ARG A 616 -22.96 -23.00 17.04
CA ARG A 616 -21.63 -23.60 17.26
C ARG A 616 -21.78 -25.02 17.74
N LEU A 617 -20.76 -25.84 17.50
CA LEU A 617 -20.74 -27.22 17.97
C LEU A 617 -20.75 -27.27 19.51
N ALA A 618 -21.67 -28.05 20.11
CA ALA A 618 -21.82 -28.19 21.56
C ALA A 618 -20.87 -29.24 22.16
N GLN A 619 -20.56 -30.27 21.39
CA GLN A 619 -19.68 -31.38 21.75
C GLN A 619 -18.75 -31.64 20.55
N ALA A 620 -17.50 -32.02 20.78
CA ALA A 620 -16.59 -32.36 19.70
C ALA A 620 -17.19 -33.45 18.80
N LEU A 621 -16.95 -33.36 17.50
CA LEU A 621 -17.43 -34.32 16.50
C LEU A 621 -16.22 -35.07 15.95
N GLY A 622 -16.19 -36.37 16.17
CA GLY A 622 -15.18 -37.27 15.60
C GLY A 622 -15.37 -37.48 14.09
N PRO A 623 -14.35 -38.01 13.39
CA PRO A 623 -14.36 -38.13 11.93
C PRO A 623 -15.39 -39.14 11.40
N ASP A 624 -15.81 -40.10 12.22
CA ASP A 624 -16.80 -41.14 11.89
C ASP A 624 -18.17 -40.91 12.53
N GLU A 625 -18.31 -39.84 13.31
CA GLU A 625 -19.55 -39.54 14.01
C GLU A 625 -20.57 -38.86 13.10
N LYS A 626 -21.86 -39.15 13.34
CA LYS A 626 -22.99 -38.64 12.55
C LYS A 626 -23.97 -37.78 13.35
N LEU A 627 -23.78 -37.67 14.67
CA LEU A 627 -24.69 -36.91 15.53
C LEU A 627 -24.07 -35.55 15.85
N VAL A 628 -24.67 -34.49 15.33
CA VAL A 628 -24.25 -33.12 15.58
C VAL A 628 -25.14 -32.48 16.65
N ARG A 629 -24.49 -32.04 17.74
CA ARG A 629 -25.12 -31.26 18.80
C ARG A 629 -24.65 -29.82 18.71
N VAL A 630 -25.56 -28.86 18.83
CA VAL A 630 -25.24 -27.43 18.66
C VAL A 630 -25.69 -26.58 19.85
N THR A 631 -24.95 -25.49 20.08
CA THR A 631 -25.37 -24.37 20.91
C THR A 631 -25.80 -23.22 20.00
N GLY A 632 -26.92 -22.57 20.34
CA GLY A 632 -27.51 -21.50 19.53
C GLY A 632 -28.78 -21.92 18.79
N ARG A 633 -29.27 -21.06 17.90
CA ARG A 633 -30.50 -21.31 17.11
C ARG A 633 -30.11 -21.87 15.74
N LEU A 634 -30.37 -23.14 15.49
CA LEU A 634 -30.20 -23.77 14.18
C LEU A 634 -31.54 -24.35 13.71
N GLN A 635 -32.05 -23.87 12.58
CA GLN A 635 -33.25 -24.42 11.95
C GLN A 635 -32.85 -25.21 10.71
N VAL A 636 -32.99 -26.52 10.78
CA VAL A 636 -32.67 -27.47 9.70
C VAL A 636 -33.75 -28.53 9.61
N GLN A 637 -33.90 -29.11 8.42
CA GLN A 637 -34.80 -30.23 8.15
C GLN A 637 -34.08 -31.32 7.33
N PRO A 638 -34.60 -32.56 7.28
CA PRO A 638 -34.07 -33.61 6.41
C PRO A 638 -33.82 -33.11 4.97
N GLY A 639 -32.67 -33.46 4.42
CA GLY A 639 -32.22 -33.05 3.08
C GLY A 639 -31.50 -31.70 3.00
N ASP A 640 -31.52 -30.88 4.06
CA ASP A 640 -30.67 -29.69 4.13
C ASP A 640 -29.18 -30.07 4.22
N LEU A 641 -28.32 -29.11 3.85
CA LEU A 641 -26.88 -29.23 4.06
C LEU A 641 -26.46 -28.41 5.28
N LEU A 642 -25.75 -29.07 6.19
CA LEU A 642 -25.09 -28.49 7.33
C LEU A 642 -23.62 -28.24 6.98
N TRP A 643 -23.16 -27.02 7.18
CA TRP A 643 -21.79 -26.63 6.94
C TRP A 643 -21.06 -26.39 8.26
N LEU A 644 -20.01 -27.17 8.48
CA LEU A 644 -19.12 -27.10 9.63
C LEU A 644 -17.79 -26.53 9.18
N ARG A 645 -17.21 -25.60 9.97
CA ARG A 645 -15.85 -25.11 9.73
C ARG A 645 -15.16 -24.66 11.01
N GLU A 646 -13.85 -24.84 11.04
CA GLU A 646 -13.02 -24.52 12.20
C GLU A 646 -11.71 -23.82 11.79
N PRO A 647 -11.34 -22.69 12.41
CA PRO A 647 -10.10 -21.99 12.07
C PRO A 647 -8.87 -22.88 12.28
N ASN A 648 -7.86 -22.74 11.42
CA ASN A 648 -6.64 -23.52 11.59
C ASN A 648 -5.85 -23.02 12.81
N ASP A 649 -5.22 -23.95 13.52
CA ASP A 649 -4.27 -23.70 14.61
C ASP A 649 -2.95 -24.41 14.31
N ASP A 650 -1.93 -24.09 15.10
CA ASP A 650 -0.59 -24.64 14.93
C ASP A 650 -0.57 -26.17 15.13
N ALA A 651 -1.38 -26.70 16.05
CA ALA A 651 -1.44 -28.13 16.36
C ALA A 651 -1.90 -28.94 15.14
N PHE A 652 -2.97 -28.49 14.49
CA PHE A 652 -3.46 -29.11 13.27
C PHE A 652 -2.51 -28.94 12.09
N LEU A 653 -1.97 -27.74 11.86
CA LEU A 653 -1.05 -27.50 10.74
C LEU A 653 0.22 -28.35 10.87
N HIS A 654 0.70 -28.54 12.10
CA HIS A 654 1.78 -29.48 12.41
C HIS A 654 1.36 -30.92 12.17
N SER A 655 0.14 -31.32 12.56
CA SER A 655 -0.36 -32.69 12.34
C SER A 655 -0.45 -33.12 10.88
N ILE A 656 -0.63 -32.15 9.97
CA ILE A 656 -0.66 -32.40 8.51
C ILE A 656 0.70 -32.17 7.83
N GLY A 657 1.75 -31.96 8.62
CA GLY A 657 3.13 -31.83 8.12
C GLY A 657 3.42 -30.52 7.39
N SER A 658 2.66 -29.43 7.65
CA SER A 658 2.94 -28.16 6.99
C SER A 658 4.16 -27.46 7.57
N GLN A 659 5.16 -27.19 6.73
CA GLN A 659 6.44 -26.58 7.16
C GLN A 659 6.52 -25.08 6.87
N ARG A 660 5.92 -24.63 5.76
CA ARG A 660 5.96 -23.21 5.34
C ARG A 660 4.63 -22.49 5.43
N TRP A 661 3.54 -23.20 5.18
CA TRP A 661 2.22 -22.60 5.17
C TRP A 661 1.65 -22.58 6.60
N ASN A 662 1.70 -21.43 7.27
CA ASN A 662 1.09 -21.25 8.59
C ASN A 662 0.09 -20.09 8.58
N ARG A 663 -1.16 -20.37 8.19
CA ARG A 663 -2.24 -19.38 8.17
C ARG A 663 -3.50 -19.91 8.85
N LYS A 664 -4.11 -19.06 9.67
CA LYS A 664 -5.42 -19.31 10.30
C LYS A 664 -6.56 -19.50 9.28
N TYR A 665 -6.46 -18.84 8.13
CA TYR A 665 -7.44 -18.89 7.05
C TYR A 665 -6.75 -19.01 5.68
N PRO A 666 -7.43 -19.57 4.65
CA PRO A 666 -8.78 -20.13 4.65
C PRO A 666 -8.95 -21.36 5.57
N TYR A 667 -10.19 -21.64 5.97
CA TYR A 667 -10.57 -22.82 6.75
C TYR A 667 -10.15 -24.09 6.00
N LEU A 668 -9.39 -24.97 6.66
CA LEU A 668 -9.00 -26.28 6.11
C LEU A 668 -9.79 -27.42 6.75
N ARG A 669 -10.12 -27.28 8.04
CA ARG A 669 -11.10 -28.13 8.72
C ARG A 669 -12.48 -27.61 8.38
N GLN A 670 -13.12 -28.18 7.37
CA GLN A 670 -14.49 -27.89 7.01
C GLN A 670 -15.15 -29.07 6.31
N ALA A 671 -16.48 -29.14 6.41
CA ALA A 671 -17.30 -30.19 5.82
C ALA A 671 -18.69 -29.66 5.46
N LEU A 672 -19.27 -30.18 4.38
CA LEU A 672 -20.66 -29.95 4.00
C LEU A 672 -21.39 -31.30 4.06
N LEU A 673 -22.39 -31.40 4.94
CA LEU A 673 -22.96 -32.68 5.39
C LEU A 673 -24.47 -32.65 5.23
N ARG A 674 -25.06 -33.72 4.70
CA ARG A 674 -26.51 -33.80 4.49
C ARG A 674 -27.21 -34.26 5.76
N VAL A 675 -28.28 -33.56 6.12
CA VAL A 675 -29.14 -33.87 7.26
C VAL A 675 -30.05 -35.04 6.89
N GLU A 676 -30.00 -36.11 7.67
CA GLU A 676 -30.89 -37.27 7.54
C GLU A 676 -32.16 -37.08 8.40
N SER A 677 -31.98 -36.73 9.67
CA SER A 677 -33.09 -36.50 10.59
C SER A 677 -32.72 -35.50 11.70
N VAL A 678 -33.73 -34.97 12.39
CA VAL A 678 -33.56 -34.06 13.53
C VAL A 678 -34.49 -34.52 14.64
N ASP A 679 -33.94 -34.74 15.83
CA ASP A 679 -34.68 -35.19 17.02
C ASP A 679 -34.21 -34.45 18.29
N ALA A 680 -34.66 -34.92 19.46
CA ALA A 680 -34.28 -34.35 20.74
C ALA A 680 -32.79 -34.53 21.09
N ALA A 681 -32.09 -35.50 20.47
CA ALA A 681 -30.67 -35.71 20.66
C ALA A 681 -29.82 -34.75 19.81
N GLY A 682 -30.28 -34.37 18.63
CA GLY A 682 -29.60 -33.39 17.78
C GLY A 682 -29.91 -33.57 16.30
N VAL A 683 -28.94 -33.19 15.46
CA VAL A 683 -29.01 -33.34 14.00
C VAL A 683 -28.25 -34.58 13.60
N HIS A 684 -28.93 -35.56 13.00
CA HIS A 684 -28.32 -36.77 12.47
C HIS A 684 -27.95 -36.58 11.00
N LEU A 685 -26.71 -36.91 10.65
CA LEU A 685 -26.14 -36.76 9.32
C LEU A 685 -26.20 -38.09 8.55
N SER A 686 -26.45 -38.04 7.25
CA SER A 686 -26.45 -39.24 6.39
C SER A 686 -25.09 -39.91 6.32
N GLU A 687 -24.02 -39.10 6.31
CA GLU A 687 -22.63 -39.56 6.26
C GLU A 687 -21.76 -38.84 7.29
N PRO A 688 -20.64 -39.45 7.72
CA PRO A 688 -19.73 -38.78 8.65
C PRO A 688 -18.90 -37.69 7.95
N SER A 689 -18.26 -36.84 8.76
CA SER A 689 -17.47 -35.69 8.30
C SER A 689 -16.13 -36.04 7.66
N GLY A 690 -15.52 -37.16 8.06
CA GLY A 690 -14.15 -37.53 7.67
C GLY A 690 -13.05 -36.70 8.35
N VAL A 691 -13.43 -35.72 9.18
CA VAL A 691 -12.51 -34.82 9.90
C VAL A 691 -13.04 -34.54 11.29
N SER A 692 -12.12 -34.38 12.25
CA SER A 692 -12.49 -34.04 13.62
C SER A 692 -12.76 -32.54 13.75
N PHE A 693 -13.76 -32.20 14.57
CA PHE A 693 -14.12 -30.83 14.90
C PHE A 693 -14.20 -30.63 16.40
N ASP A 694 -13.63 -29.53 16.89
CA ASP A 694 -13.65 -29.21 18.31
C ASP A 694 -14.95 -28.52 18.73
N ALA A 695 -15.38 -28.79 19.97
CA ALA A 695 -16.49 -28.09 20.60
C ALA A 695 -16.18 -26.59 20.73
N SER A 696 -17.19 -25.74 20.65
CA SER A 696 -17.14 -24.26 20.84
C SER A 696 -16.35 -23.45 19.79
N THR A 697 -15.28 -23.98 19.20
CA THR A 697 -14.49 -23.32 18.14
C THR A 697 -15.15 -23.48 16.77
N THR A 698 -15.75 -24.66 16.52
CA THR A 698 -16.41 -25.01 15.26
C THR A 698 -17.69 -24.21 15.05
N GLU A 699 -17.75 -23.49 13.93
CA GLU A 699 -18.93 -22.79 13.46
C GLU A 699 -19.85 -23.75 12.71
N VAL A 700 -21.16 -23.64 12.96
CA VAL A 700 -22.18 -24.46 12.32
C VAL A 700 -23.23 -23.55 11.66
N ALA A 701 -23.51 -23.79 10.39
CA ALA A 701 -24.53 -23.07 9.63
C ALA A 701 -25.32 -24.02 8.72
N ARG A 702 -26.59 -23.69 8.47
CA ARG A 702 -27.35 -24.28 7.36
C ARG A 702 -26.93 -23.60 6.06
N ALA A 703 -26.40 -24.36 5.12
CA ALA A 703 -26.13 -23.86 3.78
C ALA A 703 -27.43 -23.73 2.96
N LEU A 704 -27.45 -22.80 2.01
CA LEU A 704 -28.59 -22.56 1.12
C LEU A 704 -28.17 -22.81 -0.33
N PRO A 705 -27.87 -24.06 -0.70
CA PRO A 705 -27.40 -24.38 -2.03
C PRO A 705 -28.53 -24.26 -3.07
N VAL A 706 -28.16 -24.01 -4.32
CA VAL A 706 -29.05 -24.26 -5.47
C VAL A 706 -29.05 -25.76 -5.77
N ARG A 707 -30.24 -26.37 -5.84
CA ARG A 707 -30.42 -27.82 -5.93
C ARG A 707 -30.83 -28.29 -7.32
N GLY A 708 -30.31 -29.45 -7.74
CA GLY A 708 -30.84 -30.21 -8.88
C GLY A 708 -30.79 -29.48 -10.22
N VAL A 709 -29.74 -28.68 -10.46
CA VAL A 709 -29.50 -28.08 -11.77
C VAL A 709 -28.95 -29.13 -12.73
N GLN A 710 -29.46 -29.17 -13.96
CA GLN A 710 -29.02 -30.09 -15.00
C GLN A 710 -28.55 -29.30 -16.22
N LEU A 711 -27.35 -29.60 -16.70
CA LEU A 711 -26.78 -29.02 -17.92
C LEU A 711 -26.40 -30.16 -18.86
N ALA A 712 -27.01 -30.23 -20.04
CA ALA A 712 -26.73 -31.34 -20.96
C ALA A 712 -26.70 -30.94 -22.43
N ASP A 713 -25.90 -31.68 -23.21
CA ASP A 713 -26.00 -31.73 -24.66
C ASP A 713 -25.75 -30.37 -25.38
N PHE A 714 -24.71 -29.65 -24.98
CA PHE A 714 -24.22 -28.45 -25.68
C PHE A 714 -22.71 -28.24 -25.49
N SER A 715 -22.10 -27.34 -26.24
CA SER A 715 -20.73 -26.87 -26.02
C SER A 715 -20.70 -25.39 -25.67
N ILE A 716 -19.69 -24.96 -24.92
CA ILE A 716 -19.35 -23.55 -24.66
C ILE A 716 -17.97 -23.30 -25.25
N GLN A 717 -17.81 -22.20 -25.99
CA GLN A 717 -16.50 -21.71 -26.40
C GLN A 717 -16.33 -20.24 -26.04
N GLN A 718 -15.17 -19.88 -25.48
CA GLN A 718 -14.82 -18.47 -25.27
C GLN A 718 -14.00 -17.94 -26.45
N LEU A 719 -14.54 -16.92 -27.13
CA LEU A 719 -13.78 -16.21 -28.16
C LEU A 719 -12.83 -15.21 -27.54
N ALA A 720 -11.64 -15.13 -28.13
CA ALA A 720 -10.52 -14.34 -27.64
C ALA A 720 -9.78 -13.66 -28.81
N ASP A 721 -10.33 -12.53 -29.25
CA ASP A 721 -9.65 -11.51 -30.07
C ASP A 721 -8.81 -12.05 -31.25
N GLY A 722 -9.38 -13.00 -32.01
CA GLY A 722 -8.77 -13.56 -33.24
C GLY A 722 -7.52 -14.43 -33.04
N ARG A 723 -7.17 -14.81 -31.80
CA ARG A 723 -6.02 -15.68 -31.52
C ARG A 723 -6.40 -17.15 -31.63
N ALA A 724 -5.45 -17.99 -32.04
CA ALA A 724 -5.63 -19.44 -32.03
C ALA A 724 -5.25 -20.03 -30.66
N ILE A 725 -6.08 -20.91 -30.09
CA ILE A 725 -5.82 -21.56 -28.79
C ILE A 725 -4.51 -22.37 -28.79
N ALA A 726 -4.11 -22.86 -29.97
CA ALA A 726 -2.84 -23.56 -30.17
C ALA A 726 -1.64 -22.73 -29.67
N SER A 727 -1.70 -21.40 -29.75
CA SER A 727 -0.64 -20.50 -29.26
C SER A 727 -0.40 -20.56 -27.75
N VAL A 728 -1.31 -21.17 -26.98
CA VAL A 728 -1.23 -21.25 -25.52
C VAL A 728 -1.30 -22.68 -24.97
N SER A 729 -1.22 -23.74 -25.80
CA SER A 729 -1.53 -25.13 -25.36
C SER A 729 -0.66 -25.63 -24.19
N HIS A 730 0.60 -25.21 -24.09
CA HIS A 730 1.52 -25.53 -22.97
C HIS A 730 2.05 -24.29 -22.24
N VAL A 731 1.35 -23.16 -22.37
CA VAL A 731 1.74 -21.92 -21.70
C VAL A 731 1.02 -21.85 -20.35
N TYR A 732 1.75 -22.09 -19.26
CA TYR A 732 1.23 -22.03 -17.89
C TYR A 732 1.27 -20.60 -17.32
N GLU A 733 0.76 -19.66 -18.11
CA GLU A 733 0.64 -18.23 -17.77
C GLU A 733 -0.80 -17.75 -18.00
N ASN A 734 -1.15 -16.61 -17.42
CA ASN A 734 -2.44 -15.96 -17.68
C ASN A 734 -2.30 -15.09 -18.95
N VAL A 735 -2.43 -15.71 -20.13
CA VAL A 735 -2.11 -15.06 -21.42
C VAL A 735 -3.11 -13.98 -21.81
N LEU A 736 -4.39 -14.16 -21.42
CA LEU A 736 -5.48 -13.24 -21.74
C LEU A 736 -6.32 -12.93 -20.50
N PRO A 737 -5.76 -12.23 -19.49
CA PRO A 737 -6.41 -12.06 -18.19
C PRO A 737 -7.71 -11.25 -18.26
N ASP A 738 -7.95 -10.51 -19.34
CA ASP A 738 -9.21 -9.80 -19.61
C ASP A 738 -10.32 -10.76 -20.05
N PHE A 739 -9.97 -11.95 -20.54
CA PHE A 739 -10.89 -13.04 -20.87
C PHE A 739 -10.96 -14.10 -19.77
N ALA A 740 -10.49 -13.78 -18.54
CA ALA A 740 -10.47 -14.71 -17.43
C ALA A 740 -11.87 -14.94 -16.82
N VAL A 741 -12.76 -15.53 -17.61
CA VAL A 741 -14.14 -15.89 -17.30
C VAL A 741 -14.23 -17.42 -17.25
N ASP A 742 -14.85 -17.98 -16.23
CA ASP A 742 -15.06 -19.43 -16.18
C ASP A 742 -16.15 -19.85 -17.17
N ALA A 743 -16.08 -21.05 -17.76
CA ALA A 743 -17.17 -21.46 -18.65
C ALA A 743 -18.40 -21.87 -17.83
N ILE A 744 -18.22 -22.80 -16.88
CA ILE A 744 -19.28 -23.21 -15.96
C ILE A 744 -18.77 -23.06 -14.53
N SER A 745 -19.56 -22.38 -13.69
CA SER A 745 -19.27 -22.18 -12.28
C SER A 745 -20.42 -22.71 -11.42
N LEU A 746 -20.13 -23.70 -10.59
CA LEU A 746 -21.01 -24.24 -9.56
C LEU A 746 -20.53 -23.73 -8.20
N LEU A 747 -21.28 -22.81 -7.61
CA LEU A 747 -21.00 -22.23 -6.30
C LEU A 747 -22.18 -22.46 -5.39
N TRP A 748 -21.95 -23.13 -4.25
CA TRP A 748 -23.02 -23.50 -3.32
C TRP A 748 -24.13 -24.27 -4.04
N THR A 749 -23.80 -25.44 -4.58
CA THR A 749 -24.78 -26.30 -5.27
C THR A 749 -24.94 -27.65 -4.58
N GLN A 750 -26.09 -28.27 -4.79
CA GLN A 750 -26.41 -29.59 -4.30
C GLN A 750 -27.01 -30.42 -5.43
N ASP A 751 -26.45 -31.60 -5.67
CA ASP A 751 -26.97 -32.57 -6.64
C ASP A 751 -27.05 -32.01 -8.08
N ALA A 752 -26.09 -31.18 -8.49
CA ALA A 752 -25.98 -30.67 -9.86
C ALA A 752 -25.50 -31.75 -10.84
N ASP A 753 -26.08 -31.84 -12.02
CA ASP A 753 -25.78 -32.83 -13.07
C ASP A 753 -25.29 -32.12 -14.34
N ILE A 754 -24.11 -32.50 -14.85
CA ILE A 754 -23.54 -32.02 -16.11
C ILE A 754 -23.27 -33.24 -16.97
N GLU A 755 -23.89 -33.35 -18.14
CA GLU A 755 -23.78 -34.54 -18.97
C GLU A 755 -23.60 -34.21 -20.45
N ARG A 756 -22.60 -34.80 -21.12
CA ARG A 756 -22.32 -34.57 -22.55
C ARG A 756 -22.15 -33.08 -22.89
N VAL A 757 -21.47 -32.34 -22.02
CA VAL A 757 -21.15 -30.93 -22.24
C VAL A 757 -19.71 -30.76 -22.72
N GLY A 758 -19.50 -29.89 -23.71
CA GLY A 758 -18.17 -29.48 -24.16
C GLY A 758 -17.81 -28.09 -23.66
N VAL A 759 -16.56 -27.89 -23.26
CA VAL A 759 -15.99 -26.56 -23.01
C VAL A 759 -14.69 -26.47 -23.77
N ILE A 760 -14.65 -25.55 -24.73
CA ILE A 760 -13.56 -25.36 -25.68
C ILE A 760 -12.99 -23.96 -25.45
N ASP A 761 -11.67 -23.85 -25.41
CA ASP A 761 -10.95 -22.58 -25.31
C ASP A 761 -11.39 -21.74 -24.10
N ALA A 762 -11.56 -22.34 -22.92
CA ALA A 762 -12.12 -21.66 -21.77
C ALA A 762 -11.37 -20.35 -21.43
N GLY A 763 -12.09 -19.33 -20.99
CA GLY A 763 -11.48 -18.07 -20.56
C GLY A 763 -10.49 -18.27 -19.41
N ARG A 764 -10.93 -18.91 -18.32
CA ARG A 764 -10.10 -19.29 -17.16
C ARG A 764 -10.31 -20.73 -16.73
N HIS A 765 -11.33 -21.03 -15.92
CA HIS A 765 -11.66 -22.41 -15.57
C HIS A 765 -12.69 -22.95 -16.55
N PRO A 766 -12.42 -24.06 -17.24
CA PRO A 766 -13.47 -24.73 -17.99
C PRO A 766 -14.63 -25.19 -17.09
N LEU A 767 -14.32 -25.66 -15.88
CA LEU A 767 -15.33 -26.04 -14.89
C LEU A 767 -14.81 -25.72 -13.50
N LEU A 768 -15.53 -24.85 -12.79
CA LEU A 768 -15.29 -24.53 -11.39
C LEU A 768 -16.42 -25.11 -10.55
N ILE A 769 -16.05 -25.92 -9.56
CA ILE A 769 -16.94 -26.49 -8.55
C ILE A 769 -16.40 -26.11 -7.18
N GLU A 770 -17.14 -25.26 -6.47
CA GLU A 770 -16.73 -24.78 -5.16
C GLU A 770 -17.88 -24.74 -4.15
N GLN A 771 -17.61 -25.18 -2.93
CA GLN A 771 -18.59 -25.27 -1.83
C GLN A 771 -19.86 -26.05 -2.22
N SER A 772 -19.69 -27.16 -2.95
CA SER A 772 -20.80 -27.91 -3.54
C SER A 772 -20.82 -29.37 -3.07
N TYR A 773 -22.01 -29.98 -3.08
CA TYR A 773 -22.23 -31.35 -2.61
C TYR A 773 -22.92 -32.21 -3.68
N GLY A 774 -22.44 -33.44 -3.89
CA GLY A 774 -23.17 -34.44 -4.67
C GLY A 774 -23.27 -34.16 -6.17
N PHE A 775 -22.38 -33.34 -6.74
CA PHE A 775 -22.37 -33.06 -8.17
C PHE A 775 -22.05 -34.32 -8.99
N ARG A 776 -22.58 -34.42 -10.20
CA ARG A 776 -22.28 -35.47 -11.18
C ARG A 776 -21.88 -34.83 -12.50
N VAL A 777 -20.72 -35.19 -13.02
CA VAL A 777 -20.20 -34.71 -14.30
C VAL A 777 -19.88 -35.94 -15.15
N ARG A 778 -20.58 -36.12 -16.27
CA ARG A 778 -20.49 -37.33 -17.11
C ARG A 778 -20.21 -36.99 -18.57
N ASP A 779 -19.26 -37.71 -19.17
CA ASP A 779 -18.87 -37.53 -20.59
C ASP A 779 -18.59 -36.06 -20.96
N ILE A 780 -17.80 -35.38 -20.12
CA ILE A 780 -17.43 -33.98 -20.34
C ILE A 780 -16.22 -33.87 -21.27
N LEU A 781 -16.22 -32.89 -22.17
CA LEU A 781 -15.05 -32.51 -22.95
C LEU A 781 -14.53 -31.17 -22.44
N LEU A 782 -13.34 -31.13 -21.86
CA LEU A 782 -12.66 -29.91 -21.47
C LEU A 782 -11.39 -29.77 -22.32
N ASP A 783 -11.35 -28.79 -23.21
CA ASP A 783 -10.25 -28.62 -24.16
C ASP A 783 -9.79 -27.17 -24.25
N GLY A 784 -8.64 -26.90 -23.65
CA GLY A 784 -8.00 -25.59 -23.75
C GLY A 784 -8.49 -24.59 -22.71
N ALA A 785 -7.57 -23.75 -22.25
CA ALA A 785 -7.86 -22.55 -21.48
C ALA A 785 -6.86 -21.44 -21.85
N TRP A 786 -7.36 -20.21 -22.01
CA TRP A 786 -6.54 -19.04 -22.32
C TRP A 786 -5.66 -18.59 -21.16
N ASN A 787 -6.12 -18.82 -19.93
CA ASN A 787 -5.41 -18.42 -18.72
C ASN A 787 -5.08 -19.64 -17.85
N LYS A 788 -3.80 -19.93 -17.69
CA LYS A 788 -3.24 -21.09 -16.96
C LYS A 788 -2.16 -20.69 -15.96
N GLY A 789 -2.05 -19.41 -15.63
CA GLY A 789 -0.95 -18.88 -14.81
C GLY A 789 -1.23 -18.83 -13.31
N ASP A 790 -0.42 -18.03 -12.63
CA ASP A 790 -0.50 -17.75 -11.19
C ASP A 790 -1.92 -17.40 -10.72
N GLN A 791 -2.16 -17.58 -9.40
CA GLN A 791 -3.48 -17.50 -8.75
C GLN A 791 -4.39 -18.70 -9.02
N GLY A 792 -3.88 -19.73 -9.68
CA GLY A 792 -4.55 -21.01 -9.85
C GLY A 792 -5.63 -21.00 -10.92
N SER A 793 -5.25 -20.62 -12.15
CA SER A 793 -6.11 -20.57 -13.33
C SER A 793 -5.98 -21.83 -14.20
N GLY A 794 -6.99 -22.10 -15.04
CA GLY A 794 -6.91 -23.17 -16.03
C GLY A 794 -7.24 -24.55 -15.49
N TYR A 795 -8.09 -24.66 -14.47
CA TYR A 795 -8.38 -25.93 -13.81
C TYR A 795 -9.77 -26.46 -14.16
N LEU A 796 -9.89 -27.79 -14.25
CA LEU A 796 -11.06 -28.46 -13.68
C LEU A 796 -10.90 -28.33 -12.16
N ARG A 797 -11.59 -27.35 -11.57
CA ARG A 797 -11.39 -26.94 -10.18
C ARG A 797 -12.44 -27.58 -9.28
N ILE A 798 -12.02 -28.45 -8.36
CA ILE A 798 -12.88 -28.98 -7.30
C ILE A 798 -12.29 -28.49 -5.97
N ALA A 799 -12.95 -27.50 -5.37
CA ALA A 799 -12.49 -26.86 -4.13
C ALA A 799 -13.57 -26.89 -3.05
N ARG A 800 -13.24 -27.25 -1.80
CA ARG A 800 -14.22 -27.25 -0.67
C ARG A 800 -15.53 -27.96 -1.03
N SER A 801 -15.47 -28.99 -1.85
CA SER A 801 -16.64 -29.67 -2.43
C SER A 801 -16.58 -31.15 -2.11
N TYR A 802 -17.74 -31.77 -1.96
CA TYR A 802 -17.86 -33.03 -1.26
C TYR A 802 -18.74 -34.03 -2.03
N ARG A 803 -18.34 -35.30 -2.01
CA ARG A 803 -19.15 -36.43 -2.50
C ARG A 803 -19.60 -36.28 -3.97
N GLY A 804 -18.83 -35.58 -4.79
CA GLY A 804 -19.09 -35.46 -6.21
C GLY A 804 -18.48 -36.58 -7.06
N LEU A 805 -18.95 -36.69 -8.29
CA LEU A 805 -18.48 -37.65 -9.29
C LEU A 805 -18.13 -36.91 -10.58
N VAL A 806 -16.93 -37.15 -11.09
CA VAL A 806 -16.53 -36.87 -12.48
C VAL A 806 -16.24 -38.20 -13.15
N GLU A 807 -16.99 -38.55 -14.19
CA GLU A 807 -16.90 -39.86 -14.82
C GLU A 807 -16.91 -39.77 -16.35
N GLY A 808 -15.89 -40.39 -16.96
CA GLY A 808 -15.74 -40.41 -18.42
C GLY A 808 -15.39 -39.03 -19.01
N GLY A 809 -15.24 -39.01 -20.33
CA GLY A 809 -14.88 -37.80 -21.07
C GLY A 809 -13.36 -37.56 -21.19
N THR A 810 -13.02 -36.36 -21.63
CA THR A 810 -11.65 -35.96 -21.99
C THR A 810 -11.30 -34.60 -21.40
N VAL A 811 -10.15 -34.50 -20.74
CA VAL A 811 -9.62 -33.24 -20.21
C VAL A 811 -8.24 -32.98 -20.79
N ARG A 812 -8.08 -31.92 -21.58
CA ARG A 812 -6.81 -31.61 -22.24
C ARG A 812 -6.52 -30.12 -22.39
N ASN A 813 -5.24 -29.78 -22.55
CA ASN A 813 -4.75 -28.42 -22.86
C ASN A 813 -5.12 -27.34 -21.83
N ILE A 814 -5.53 -27.77 -20.64
CA ILE A 814 -5.74 -26.93 -19.46
C ILE A 814 -4.47 -26.99 -18.58
N ARG A 815 -4.53 -26.49 -17.35
CA ARG A 815 -3.41 -26.60 -16.40
C ARG A 815 -3.47 -27.85 -15.54
N HIS A 816 -4.52 -28.03 -14.73
CA HIS A 816 -4.63 -29.18 -13.81
C HIS A 816 -6.08 -29.68 -13.72
N ILE A 817 -6.26 -30.98 -13.46
CA ILE A 817 -7.44 -31.46 -12.74
C ILE A 817 -7.13 -31.30 -11.25
N ALA A 818 -7.73 -30.31 -10.58
CA ALA A 818 -7.32 -29.90 -9.24
C ALA A 818 -8.36 -30.26 -8.16
N LEU A 819 -7.95 -31.07 -7.18
CA LEU A 819 -8.64 -31.33 -5.92
C LEU A 819 -7.94 -30.51 -4.82
N GLN A 820 -8.66 -29.60 -4.14
CA GLN A 820 -8.00 -28.65 -3.24
C GLN A 820 -8.90 -28.08 -2.14
N TRP A 821 -8.27 -27.44 -1.15
CA TRP A 821 -8.94 -26.69 -0.08
C TRP A 821 -10.09 -27.49 0.53
N SER A 822 -9.80 -28.57 1.27
CA SER A 822 -10.79 -29.39 1.98
C SER A 822 -11.77 -30.16 1.09
N SER A 823 -11.54 -30.26 -0.22
CA SER A 823 -12.38 -31.13 -1.06
C SER A 823 -12.22 -32.58 -0.60
N ALA A 824 -13.34 -33.29 -0.42
CA ALA A 824 -13.30 -34.64 0.13
C ALA A 824 -14.38 -35.58 -0.39
N PHE A 825 -14.08 -36.89 -0.38
CA PHE A 825 -15.00 -37.93 -0.84
C PHE A 825 -15.45 -37.79 -2.29
N ASN A 826 -14.72 -37.02 -3.11
CA ASN A 826 -15.01 -36.89 -4.53
C ASN A 826 -14.36 -38.04 -5.30
N ARG A 827 -14.98 -38.43 -6.41
CA ARG A 827 -14.52 -39.52 -7.28
C ARG A 827 -14.27 -38.99 -8.68
N ILE A 828 -13.11 -39.29 -9.25
CA ILE A 828 -12.76 -39.01 -10.65
C ILE A 828 -12.46 -40.34 -11.33
N ARG A 829 -13.24 -40.70 -12.35
CA ARG A 829 -13.24 -42.06 -12.91
C ARG A 829 -13.23 -42.08 -14.42
N ASN A 830 -12.46 -42.99 -15.02
CA ASN A 830 -12.51 -43.31 -16.46
C ASN A 830 -12.26 -42.10 -17.40
N VAL A 831 -11.59 -41.05 -16.92
CA VAL A 831 -11.29 -39.83 -17.69
C VAL A 831 -10.00 -40.00 -18.48
N SER A 832 -10.01 -39.62 -19.76
CA SER A 832 -8.80 -39.52 -20.58
C SER A 832 -8.20 -38.12 -20.43
N SER A 833 -6.90 -38.00 -20.15
CA SER A 833 -6.29 -36.69 -19.91
C SER A 833 -4.85 -36.54 -20.38
N ASN A 834 -4.52 -35.37 -20.93
CA ASN A 834 -3.14 -34.95 -21.21
C ASN A 834 -2.59 -33.98 -20.16
N VAL A 835 -3.29 -33.82 -19.03
CA VAL A 835 -2.85 -33.02 -17.88
C VAL A 835 -2.88 -33.89 -16.61
N ASP A 836 -2.20 -33.44 -15.58
CA ASP A 836 -2.11 -34.10 -14.29
C ASP A 836 -3.42 -34.06 -13.49
N VAL A 837 -3.57 -35.05 -12.60
CA VAL A 837 -4.43 -34.93 -11.43
C VAL A 837 -3.60 -34.38 -10.27
N ASN A 838 -3.93 -33.17 -9.88
CA ASN A 838 -3.22 -32.39 -8.89
C ASN A 838 -4.00 -32.36 -7.57
N PHE A 839 -3.48 -33.04 -6.55
CA PHE A 839 -3.86 -32.83 -5.17
C PHE A 839 -3.16 -31.54 -4.70
N HIS A 840 -3.85 -30.42 -4.92
CA HIS A 840 -3.27 -29.07 -4.85
C HIS A 840 -3.22 -28.52 -3.42
N GLY A 841 -3.31 -29.40 -2.42
CA GLY A 841 -3.15 -29.07 -1.02
C GLY A 841 -4.37 -28.41 -0.40
N GLY A 842 -4.17 -27.89 0.80
CA GLY A 842 -5.25 -27.33 1.60
C GLY A 842 -6.09 -28.40 2.27
N TYR A 843 -5.47 -29.52 2.69
CA TYR A 843 -6.14 -30.61 3.39
C TYR A 843 -7.28 -31.25 2.58
N ALA A 844 -7.11 -31.44 1.27
CA ALA A 844 -8.01 -32.31 0.51
C ALA A 844 -7.80 -33.77 0.98
N HIS A 845 -8.86 -34.54 1.22
CA HIS A 845 -8.76 -35.86 1.85
C HIS A 845 -9.82 -36.83 1.33
N HIS A 846 -9.57 -38.13 1.43
CA HIS A 846 -10.54 -39.17 1.06
C HIS A 846 -11.12 -39.05 -0.36
N ASN A 847 -10.40 -38.42 -1.31
CA ASN A 847 -10.80 -38.40 -2.71
C ASN A 847 -10.23 -39.60 -3.45
N GLU A 848 -10.94 -40.08 -4.45
CA GLU A 848 -10.62 -41.31 -5.15
C GLU A 848 -10.51 -41.04 -6.65
N VAL A 849 -9.42 -41.47 -7.25
CA VAL A 849 -9.14 -41.32 -8.68
C VAL A 849 -8.91 -42.71 -9.26
N GLU A 850 -9.69 -43.13 -10.25
CA GLU A 850 -9.61 -44.50 -10.78
C GLU A 850 -9.75 -44.55 -12.31
N GLY A 851 -9.01 -45.44 -12.96
CA GLY A 851 -9.16 -45.71 -14.38
C GLY A 851 -8.81 -44.50 -15.26
N MET A 852 -7.91 -43.65 -14.80
CA MET A 852 -7.40 -42.52 -15.59
C MET A 852 -6.58 -43.02 -16.78
N ARG A 853 -6.81 -42.45 -17.96
CA ARG A 853 -6.00 -42.71 -19.15
C ARG A 853 -5.14 -41.50 -19.46
N PHE A 854 -3.93 -41.51 -18.92
CA PHE A 854 -2.99 -40.40 -19.08
C PHE A 854 -2.21 -40.47 -20.39
N SER A 855 -2.11 -39.34 -21.06
CA SER A 855 -1.23 -39.09 -22.21
C SER A 855 -0.49 -37.77 -21.99
N ILE A 856 0.29 -37.68 -20.91
CA ILE A 856 0.98 -36.45 -20.49
C ILE A 856 2.07 -36.11 -21.51
N PRO A 857 2.02 -34.92 -22.16
CA PRO A 857 3.04 -34.51 -23.10
C PRO A 857 4.29 -34.01 -22.36
N PRO A 858 5.50 -34.12 -22.94
CA PRO A 858 6.75 -33.68 -22.30
C PRO A 858 6.75 -32.21 -21.85
N GLU A 859 5.97 -31.36 -22.51
CA GLU A 859 5.83 -29.93 -22.20
C GLU A 859 5.00 -29.67 -20.94
N HIS A 860 4.24 -30.66 -20.45
CA HIS A 860 3.50 -30.54 -19.21
C HIS A 860 4.43 -30.78 -18.01
N HIS A 861 4.61 -29.76 -17.18
CA HIS A 861 5.64 -29.78 -16.13
C HIS A 861 5.37 -30.79 -14.99
N TRP A 862 4.16 -31.32 -14.88
CA TRP A 862 3.74 -32.20 -13.79
C TRP A 862 3.55 -33.63 -14.31
N GLY A 863 3.93 -34.60 -13.47
CA GLY A 863 3.65 -36.00 -13.73
C GLY A 863 2.15 -36.30 -13.66
N PRO A 864 1.72 -37.52 -14.05
CA PRO A 864 0.30 -37.90 -14.11
C PRO A 864 -0.49 -37.61 -12.81
N VAL A 865 0.17 -37.79 -11.67
CA VAL A 865 -0.36 -37.46 -10.35
C VAL A 865 0.64 -36.57 -9.61
N TYR A 866 0.16 -35.48 -9.02
CA TYR A 866 0.97 -34.57 -8.21
C TYR A 866 0.36 -34.35 -6.83
N LEU A 867 1.21 -34.37 -5.79
CA LEU A 867 0.86 -34.08 -4.41
C LEU A 867 1.57 -32.83 -3.91
N THR A 868 0.88 -32.05 -3.09
CA THR A 868 1.47 -30.83 -2.53
C THR A 868 2.53 -31.16 -1.48
N PRO A 869 3.79 -30.69 -1.65
CA PRO A 869 4.86 -31.04 -0.74
C PRO A 869 4.73 -30.33 0.63
N PRO A 870 5.28 -30.92 1.72
CA PRO A 870 5.31 -30.32 3.07
C PRO A 870 5.78 -28.87 3.16
N ASP A 871 6.73 -28.48 2.31
CA ASP A 871 7.36 -27.16 2.29
C ASP A 871 6.75 -26.19 1.27
N ALA A 872 5.61 -26.55 0.65
CA ALA A 872 4.88 -25.66 -0.24
C ALA A 872 4.46 -24.36 0.49
N HIS A 873 4.68 -23.22 -0.16
CA HIS A 873 4.32 -21.91 0.39
C HIS A 873 2.92 -21.43 -0.06
N TRP A 874 2.34 -22.06 -1.09
CA TRP A 874 1.05 -21.68 -1.69
C TRP A 874 -0.15 -22.36 -1.01
N ALA A 875 0.02 -23.61 -0.56
CA ALA A 875 -0.99 -24.38 0.17
C ALA A 875 -0.27 -25.35 1.14
N PRO A 876 -0.92 -25.75 2.25
CA PRO A 876 -0.40 -26.82 3.10
C PRO A 876 -0.66 -28.19 2.45
N PRO A 877 -0.04 -29.27 2.95
CA PRO A 877 -0.24 -30.61 2.41
C PRO A 877 -1.70 -31.09 2.40
N ASP A 878 -1.94 -32.11 1.59
CA ASP A 878 -3.20 -32.85 1.54
C ASP A 878 -3.41 -33.68 2.81
N GLY A 879 -4.67 -33.99 3.10
CA GLY A 879 -5.06 -34.87 4.19
C GLY A 879 -5.01 -36.35 3.80
N PRO A 880 -5.36 -37.25 4.74
CA PRO A 880 -5.27 -38.70 4.52
C PRO A 880 -6.36 -39.22 3.57
N GLY A 881 -6.25 -40.50 3.19
CA GLY A 881 -7.31 -41.23 2.49
C GLY A 881 -7.46 -40.92 1.00
N ASN A 882 -6.66 -40.02 0.43
CA ASN A 882 -6.66 -39.83 -1.03
C ASN A 882 -6.05 -41.06 -1.72
N THR A 883 -6.74 -41.60 -2.73
CA THR A 883 -6.32 -42.79 -3.46
C THR A 883 -6.30 -42.58 -4.97
N VAL A 884 -5.35 -43.26 -5.63
CA VAL A 884 -5.27 -43.39 -7.08
C VAL A 884 -5.19 -44.88 -7.41
N ASP A 885 -6.13 -45.38 -8.21
CA ASP A 885 -6.27 -46.80 -8.59
C ASP A 885 -6.18 -47.77 -7.38
N GLY A 886 -6.87 -47.40 -6.30
CA GLY A 886 -6.92 -48.17 -5.05
C GLY A 886 -5.66 -48.09 -4.18
N GLN A 887 -4.61 -47.38 -4.61
CA GLN A 887 -3.39 -47.15 -3.81
C GLN A 887 -3.40 -45.77 -3.17
N PRO A 888 -2.73 -45.55 -2.02
CA PRO A 888 -2.52 -44.22 -1.48
C PRO A 888 -1.85 -43.32 -2.53
N ALA A 889 -2.35 -42.10 -2.71
CA ALA A 889 -1.87 -41.19 -3.77
C ALA A 889 -0.34 -40.94 -3.72
N GLY A 890 0.30 -41.06 -2.54
CA GLY A 890 1.74 -40.88 -2.36
C GLY A 890 2.60 -42.10 -2.72
N HIS A 891 2.00 -43.21 -3.12
CA HIS A 891 2.68 -44.47 -3.48
C HIS A 891 2.30 -44.94 -4.89
N ALA A 892 1.57 -44.14 -5.66
CA ALA A 892 1.21 -44.48 -7.03
C ALA A 892 2.50 -44.64 -7.87
N PRO A 893 2.67 -45.77 -8.60
CA PRO A 893 3.83 -45.95 -9.46
C PRO A 893 3.82 -44.87 -10.55
N SER A 894 4.96 -44.19 -10.66
CA SER A 894 5.26 -43.12 -11.62
C SER A 894 5.02 -43.53 -13.07
#